data_AF-B8AXX0-F1
#
_entry.id   AF-B8AXX0-F1
#
_cell.length_a   1.000
_cell.length_b   1.000
_cell.length_c   1.000
_cell.angle_alpha   90.00
_cell.angle_beta   90.00
_cell.angle_gamma   90.00
#
_symmetry.space_group_name_H-M   'P 1'
#
loop_
_entity.id
_entity.type
_entity.pdbx_description
1 polymer ?
#
loop_
_entity_poly.entity_id
_entity_poly.type
_entity_poly.pdbx_seq_one_letter_code
_entity_poly.pdbx_strand_id
1 'polypeptide(L)'
;MATAAADELALRRLDDATRDARRLQLETLRAILAENAGAAYLRRYIPSDGGAHHLLRSTDLAAAADEFRRLVPVTSYDDYAESIRRVADGDAAPDELSPRPLLCFFLSSGTSSLRPKLIPYLDSPGARAATAAVMQANSALVRRLFPPRPAVSKALWFLYAGEVRKTKGGYEAMAATAWGIRSSGIRGASPVMSACVSPAEVILGADHQQQMYCHLLCGLRRWDAVDCIRAPYAAALARALRLLQSKWRQLCDDLECGTVCADVVTDAAMRGAVQDGVLAGPCPELAGRVRRICERDDWRGVLRQLWPDARYISCVTTGTMEQYFPAIKHFAGEALPVLGTDYLASECAIGINLERTSPPEETTYVLLPRAAYFEFIPFDMDAAGRGAAAAEPVDIAGVEAGKTYELVATTFRGLYRYKVGDVVKIAGFHHSSPRLQFVTRAPPPQEHGEVLTERDVMAAMDTFQLMLKDGGEVIEFAAFIIDGDGGQRRRRRATIAVEVSNGSKLLDHERSAAFLRRCIAPLEGCLGGAYRLSRATGDVAPLEVAVVRPGTFDRLAEAAIRGGAPANQYKPPKIVRHRHLVDVLQSSVRQFLDRESNSGTDKVFISDSILNFQHWGGFSLRFDLQEESLTLYKDHPS
;
A
#
# COMPACT_ATOMS: atom_id res chain seq x y z
N MET A 1 23.43 14.51 25.85
CA MET A 1 23.56 15.95 25.52
C MET A 1 23.81 16.18 24.03
N ALA A 2 24.82 15.56 23.39
CA ALA A 2 25.10 15.73 21.95
C ALA A 2 23.93 15.31 21.02
N THR A 3 23.22 14.23 21.35
CA THR A 3 22.06 13.75 20.58
C THR A 3 20.85 14.67 20.68
N ALA A 4 20.55 15.20 21.87
CA ALA A 4 19.44 16.13 22.08
C ALA A 4 19.64 17.46 21.34
N ALA A 5 20.86 18.00 21.34
CA ALA A 5 21.18 19.21 20.58
C ALA A 5 21.07 18.99 19.06
N ALA A 6 21.48 17.82 18.56
CA ALA A 6 21.33 17.45 17.17
C ALA A 6 19.85 17.26 16.77
N ASP A 7 19.05 16.63 17.64
CA ASP A 7 17.61 16.46 17.44
C ASP A 7 16.90 17.83 17.38
N GLU A 8 17.18 18.73 18.33
CA GLU A 8 16.66 20.10 18.32
C GLU A 8 17.07 20.87 17.06
N LEU A 9 18.32 20.74 16.61
CA LEU A 9 18.78 21.37 15.38
C LEU A 9 18.03 20.83 14.15
N ALA A 10 17.79 19.52 14.07
CA ALA A 10 17.06 18.91 12.97
C ALA A 10 15.60 19.42 12.91
N LEU A 11 14.94 19.49 14.07
CA LEU A 11 13.57 20.01 14.17
C LEU A 11 13.49 21.50 13.84
N ARG A 12 14.45 22.32 14.30
CA ARG A 12 14.50 23.75 13.96
C ARG A 12 14.70 23.98 12.47
N ARG A 13 15.63 23.25 11.83
CA ARG A 13 15.85 23.35 10.38
C ARG A 13 14.59 23.03 9.58
N LEU A 14 13.82 22.05 10.04
CA LEU A 14 12.54 21.69 9.44
C LEU A 14 11.50 22.81 9.65
N ASP A 15 11.36 23.33 10.87
CA ASP A 15 10.45 24.44 11.18
C ASP A 15 10.78 25.68 10.33
N ASP A 16 12.04 26.08 10.29
CA ASP A 16 12.55 27.21 9.51
C ASP A 16 12.28 27.02 8.00
N ALA A 17 12.40 25.78 7.51
CA ALA A 17 12.11 25.46 6.11
C ALA A 17 10.63 25.61 5.73
N THR A 18 9.73 25.82 6.69
CA THR A 18 8.29 26.03 6.42
C THR A 18 7.86 27.49 6.54
N ARG A 19 8.73 28.39 7.04
CA ARG A 19 8.45 29.83 7.22
C ARG A 19 8.35 30.61 5.92
N ASP A 20 9.14 30.23 4.91
CA ASP A 20 9.15 30.83 3.57
C ASP A 20 9.19 29.73 2.51
N ALA A 21 8.12 28.94 2.49
CA ALA A 21 8.01 27.74 1.69
C ALA A 21 8.03 28.06 0.19
N ARG A 22 7.45 29.19 -0.24
CA ARG A 22 7.46 29.64 -1.64
C ARG A 22 8.87 29.90 -2.13
N ARG A 23 9.66 30.75 -1.44
CA ARG A 23 11.05 31.00 -1.86
C ARG A 23 11.86 29.72 -1.89
N LEU A 24 11.70 28.85 -0.89
CA LEU A 24 12.43 27.59 -0.79
C LEU A 24 12.07 26.61 -1.91
N GLN A 25 10.82 26.57 -2.37
CA GLN A 25 10.41 25.82 -3.55
C GLN A 25 11.12 26.32 -4.81
N LEU A 26 11.17 27.64 -5.01
CA LEU A 26 11.84 28.23 -6.16
C LEU A 26 13.36 27.97 -6.14
N GLU A 27 14.00 28.09 -4.97
CA GLU A 27 15.41 27.72 -4.77
C GLU A 27 15.65 26.22 -5.03
N THR A 28 14.73 25.37 -4.60
CA THR A 28 14.81 23.92 -4.79
C THR A 28 14.67 23.56 -6.26
N LEU A 29 13.75 24.19 -7.00
CA LEU A 29 13.64 24.02 -8.44
C LEU A 29 14.95 24.39 -9.13
N ARG A 30 15.52 25.56 -8.82
CA ARG A 30 16.82 25.97 -9.38
C ARG A 30 17.91 24.94 -9.07
N ALA A 31 17.96 24.42 -7.84
CA ALA A 31 18.93 23.40 -7.45
C ALA A 31 18.74 22.08 -8.24
N ILE A 32 17.49 21.65 -8.45
CA ILE A 32 17.18 20.46 -9.25
C ILE A 32 17.61 20.66 -10.71
N LEU A 33 17.29 21.81 -11.31
CA LEU A 33 17.66 22.14 -12.68
C LEU A 33 19.19 22.25 -12.83
N ALA A 34 19.88 22.79 -11.84
CA ALA A 34 21.34 22.86 -11.84
C ALA A 34 21.97 21.46 -11.75
N GLU A 35 21.43 20.59 -10.90
CA GLU A 35 21.91 19.22 -10.73
C GLU A 35 21.70 18.37 -11.99
N ASN A 36 20.63 18.67 -12.74
CA ASN A 36 20.16 17.90 -13.89
C ASN A 36 20.30 18.62 -15.24
N ALA A 37 21.10 19.70 -15.33
CA ALA A 37 21.27 20.47 -16.57
C ALA A 37 21.73 19.61 -17.76
N GLY A 38 22.45 18.50 -17.49
CA GLY A 38 22.90 17.53 -18.47
C GLY A 38 21.92 16.40 -18.79
N ALA A 39 20.67 16.42 -18.28
CA ALA A 39 19.69 15.36 -18.53
C ALA A 39 19.13 15.42 -19.95
N ALA A 40 19.20 14.29 -20.66
CA ALA A 40 18.68 14.16 -22.02
C ALA A 40 17.19 14.53 -22.09
N TYR A 41 16.39 14.13 -21.10
CA TYR A 41 14.98 14.49 -21.01
C TYR A 41 14.77 16.01 -20.91
N LEU A 42 15.50 16.69 -20.00
CA LEU A 42 15.36 18.13 -19.78
C LEU A 42 15.81 18.93 -21.02
N ARG A 43 16.87 18.48 -21.70
CA ARG A 43 17.39 19.11 -22.93
C ARG A 43 16.38 19.14 -24.09
N ARG A 44 15.37 18.26 -24.10
CA ARG A 44 14.30 18.28 -25.12
C ARG A 44 13.42 19.53 -25.01
N TYR A 45 13.30 20.08 -23.81
CA TYR A 45 12.43 21.22 -23.50
C TYR A 45 13.21 22.49 -23.18
N ILE A 46 14.42 22.35 -22.62
CA ILE A 46 15.28 23.44 -22.20
C ILE A 46 16.66 23.25 -22.85
N PRO A 47 16.91 23.83 -24.04
CA PRO A 47 18.16 23.63 -24.77
C PRO A 47 19.36 24.15 -23.98
N SER A 48 20.42 23.35 -23.91
CA SER A 48 21.67 23.69 -23.20
C SER A 48 22.47 24.84 -23.86
N ASP A 49 22.12 25.23 -25.08
CA ASP A 49 22.86 26.24 -25.85
C ASP A 49 22.17 27.60 -25.70
N GLY A 50 22.82 28.55 -25.03
CA GLY A 50 22.41 29.96 -24.94
C GLY A 50 21.09 30.27 -24.19
N GLY A 51 20.24 29.27 -23.92
CA GLY A 51 18.87 29.43 -23.41
C GLY A 51 18.43 28.52 -22.25
N ALA A 52 19.28 27.67 -21.68
CA ALA A 52 19.04 27.08 -20.34
C ALA A 52 19.73 27.89 -19.23
N HIS A 53 20.74 28.68 -19.62
CA HIS A 53 21.54 29.48 -18.70
C HIS A 53 20.72 30.58 -18.03
N HIS A 54 19.68 31.12 -18.66
CA HIS A 54 18.90 32.18 -18.05
C HIS A 54 18.01 31.67 -16.92
N LEU A 55 17.41 30.48 -16.99
CA LEU A 55 16.66 29.90 -15.86
C LEU A 55 17.55 29.67 -14.64
N LEU A 56 18.79 29.22 -14.85
CA LEU A 56 19.75 28.96 -13.78
C LEU A 56 20.45 30.23 -13.26
N ARG A 57 20.62 31.24 -14.12
CA ARG A 57 21.29 32.52 -13.79
C ARG A 57 20.30 33.63 -13.43
N SER A 58 19.00 33.42 -13.60
CA SER A 58 17.98 34.42 -13.27
C SER A 58 18.06 34.75 -11.78
N THR A 59 18.10 36.05 -11.49
CA THR A 59 17.92 36.57 -10.13
C THR A 59 16.45 36.59 -9.73
N ASP A 60 15.54 36.62 -10.70
CA ASP A 60 14.10 36.44 -10.49
C ASP A 60 13.75 34.94 -10.60
N LEU A 61 13.66 34.31 -9.44
CA LEU A 61 13.35 32.88 -9.35
C LEU A 61 11.90 32.57 -9.71
N ALA A 62 10.97 33.52 -9.56
CA ALA A 62 9.57 33.31 -9.89
C ALA A 62 9.40 33.29 -11.41
N ALA A 63 9.96 34.27 -12.13
CA ALA A 63 9.95 34.30 -13.59
C ALA A 63 10.61 33.04 -14.19
N ALA A 64 11.72 32.57 -13.59
CA ALA A 64 12.36 31.32 -14.02
C ALA A 64 11.48 30.09 -13.81
N ALA A 65 10.73 30.03 -12.69
CA ALA A 65 9.78 28.94 -12.46
C ALA A 65 8.59 28.98 -13.42
N ASP A 66 8.07 30.17 -13.74
CA ASP A 66 6.98 30.36 -14.71
C ASP A 66 7.40 29.88 -16.10
N GLU A 67 8.62 30.22 -16.50
CA GLU A 67 9.16 29.77 -17.77
C GLU A 67 9.44 28.27 -17.80
N PHE A 68 9.95 27.69 -16.71
CA PHE A 68 10.06 26.23 -16.58
C PHE A 68 8.69 25.55 -16.77
N ARG A 69 7.63 26.06 -16.12
CA ARG A 69 6.27 25.54 -16.27
C ARG A 69 5.72 25.69 -17.68
N ARG A 70 6.10 26.74 -18.41
CA ARG A 70 5.71 26.94 -19.81
C ARG A 70 6.43 26.00 -20.78
N LEU A 71 7.70 25.70 -20.51
CA LEU A 71 8.55 24.90 -21.40
C LEU A 71 8.42 23.39 -21.18
N VAL A 72 8.28 22.96 -19.92
CA VAL A 72 8.26 21.54 -19.54
C VAL A 72 6.82 21.11 -19.30
N PRO A 73 6.31 20.07 -19.98
CA PRO A 73 4.95 19.60 -19.80
C PRO A 73 4.77 18.89 -18.46
N VAL A 74 3.53 18.79 -17.98
CA VAL A 74 3.16 17.86 -16.91
C VAL A 74 3.27 16.43 -17.45
N THR A 75 3.89 15.55 -16.68
CA THR A 75 4.23 14.17 -17.09
C THR A 75 3.59 13.13 -16.17
N SER A 76 3.64 11.88 -16.59
CA SER A 76 3.17 10.69 -15.90
C SER A 76 4.22 9.58 -16.01
N TYR A 77 3.97 8.41 -15.42
CA TYR A 77 4.88 7.27 -15.58
C TYR A 77 5.09 6.85 -17.04
N ASP A 78 4.03 6.94 -17.84
CA ASP A 78 4.05 6.43 -19.22
C ASP A 78 4.99 7.24 -20.11
N ASP A 79 5.17 8.53 -19.82
CA ASP A 79 6.12 9.41 -20.51
C ASP A 79 7.59 8.99 -20.33
N TYR A 80 7.88 8.18 -19.30
CA TYR A 80 9.21 7.65 -19.02
C TYR A 80 9.29 6.13 -19.23
N ALA A 81 8.17 5.43 -19.39
CA ALA A 81 8.10 3.98 -19.32
C ALA A 81 8.99 3.30 -20.36
N GLU A 82 9.04 3.82 -21.59
CA GLU A 82 9.91 3.28 -22.64
C GLU A 82 11.40 3.45 -22.30
N SER A 83 11.83 4.65 -21.94
CA SER A 83 13.23 4.91 -21.56
C SER A 83 13.65 4.09 -20.34
N ILE A 84 12.78 4.00 -19.33
CA ILE A 84 13.01 3.18 -18.14
C ILE A 84 13.16 1.71 -18.54
N ARG A 85 12.27 1.20 -19.41
CA ARG A 85 12.33 -0.17 -19.89
C ARG A 85 13.63 -0.44 -20.65
N ARG A 86 14.02 0.44 -21.59
CA ARG A 86 15.26 0.28 -22.36
C ARG A 86 16.49 0.24 -21.46
N VAL A 87 16.59 1.12 -20.47
CA VAL A 87 17.70 1.09 -19.50
C VAL A 87 17.63 -0.15 -18.62
N ALA A 88 16.44 -0.55 -18.14
CA ALA A 88 16.27 -1.76 -17.35
C ALA A 88 16.62 -3.02 -18.15
N ASP A 89 16.33 -3.06 -19.45
CA ASP A 89 16.61 -4.18 -20.34
C ASP A 89 18.08 -4.23 -20.81
N GLY A 90 18.82 -3.12 -20.68
CA GLY A 90 20.19 -2.98 -21.18
C GLY A 90 20.30 -2.47 -22.61
N ASP A 91 19.17 -2.08 -23.23
CA ASP A 91 19.07 -1.52 -24.59
C ASP A 91 19.50 -0.04 -24.67
N ALA A 92 19.77 0.58 -23.51
CA ALA A 92 20.17 1.97 -23.38
C ALA A 92 21.07 2.20 -22.17
N ALA A 93 21.95 3.20 -22.26
CA ALA A 93 22.73 3.68 -21.12
C ALA A 93 21.85 4.50 -20.16
N PRO A 94 22.16 4.51 -18.84
CA PRO A 94 21.45 5.33 -17.84
C PRO A 94 21.34 6.82 -18.17
N ASP A 95 22.27 7.35 -18.98
CA ASP A 95 22.29 8.74 -19.46
C ASP A 95 21.01 9.14 -20.22
N GLU A 96 20.26 8.17 -20.74
CA GLU A 96 18.93 8.40 -21.31
C GLU A 96 17.93 8.94 -20.27
N LEU A 97 18.06 8.49 -19.01
CA LEU A 97 17.23 8.93 -17.89
C LEU A 97 17.84 10.15 -17.20
N SER A 98 19.14 10.13 -16.92
CA SER A 98 19.85 11.18 -16.21
C SER A 98 21.36 11.05 -16.36
N PRO A 99 22.15 12.15 -16.34
CA PRO A 99 23.60 12.10 -16.32
C PRO A 99 24.17 11.55 -15.01
N ARG A 100 23.32 11.25 -14.02
CA ARG A 100 23.71 10.67 -12.74
C ARG A 100 23.73 9.14 -12.83
N PRO A 101 24.68 8.47 -12.14
CA PRO A 101 24.70 7.02 -12.08
C PRO A 101 23.37 6.45 -11.56
N LEU A 102 22.82 5.47 -12.26
CA LEU A 102 21.69 4.67 -11.78
C LEU A 102 22.20 3.61 -10.81
N LEU A 103 21.69 3.63 -9.57
CA LEU A 103 22.10 2.69 -8.53
C LEU A 103 21.22 1.44 -8.49
N CYS A 104 19.90 1.63 -8.59
CA CYS A 104 18.90 0.56 -8.66
C CYS A 104 17.56 1.12 -9.16
N PHE A 105 16.57 0.24 -9.31
CA PHE A 105 15.17 0.62 -9.47
C PHE A 105 14.39 0.36 -8.19
N PHE A 106 13.54 1.32 -7.82
CA PHE A 106 12.51 1.10 -6.82
C PHE A 106 11.25 0.56 -7.47
N LEU A 107 10.74 -0.54 -6.94
CA LEU A 107 9.44 -1.09 -7.30
C LEU A 107 8.38 -0.25 -6.55
N SER A 108 7.57 0.52 -7.27
CA SER A 108 6.48 1.31 -6.71
C SER A 108 5.14 0.58 -6.88
N SER A 109 4.32 0.55 -5.83
CA SER A 109 3.05 -0.17 -5.75
C SER A 109 1.89 0.58 -6.44
N GLY A 110 2.07 0.93 -7.72
CA GLY A 110 0.96 1.40 -8.56
C GLY A 110 -0.17 0.37 -8.56
N THR A 111 -1.35 0.76 -8.09
CA THR A 111 -2.41 -0.12 -7.57
C THR A 111 -3.23 -0.88 -8.62
N SER A 112 -2.92 -0.78 -9.92
CA SER A 112 -3.74 -1.37 -10.99
C SER A 112 -3.07 -2.40 -11.89
N SER A 113 -1.74 -2.48 -11.96
CA SER A 113 -1.01 -3.47 -12.77
C SER A 113 -0.29 -4.53 -11.94
N LEU A 114 -0.32 -5.79 -12.38
CA LEU A 114 0.50 -6.87 -11.76
C LEU A 114 2.01 -6.58 -11.79
N ARG A 115 2.44 -5.68 -12.67
CA ARG A 115 3.82 -5.20 -12.74
C ARG A 115 3.95 -3.89 -11.98
N PRO A 116 4.79 -3.82 -10.93
CA PRO A 116 5.09 -2.56 -10.27
C PRO A 116 5.83 -1.60 -11.21
N LYS A 117 5.62 -0.29 -11.02
CA LYS A 117 6.39 0.75 -11.71
C LYS A 117 7.85 0.66 -11.28
N LEU A 118 8.77 0.69 -12.23
CA LEU A 118 10.21 0.84 -11.97
C LEU A 118 10.55 2.33 -11.86
N ILE A 119 10.83 2.81 -10.66
CA ILE A 119 11.26 4.20 -10.41
C ILE A 119 12.78 4.24 -10.33
N PRO A 120 13.48 5.00 -11.20
CA PRO A 120 14.94 5.08 -11.18
C PRO A 120 15.48 5.69 -9.87
N TYR A 121 16.40 4.99 -9.20
CA TYR A 121 17.11 5.52 -8.04
C TYR A 121 18.54 5.94 -8.41
N LEU A 122 18.68 7.22 -8.79
CA LEU A 122 19.93 7.82 -9.26
C LEU A 122 20.83 8.39 -8.14
N ASP A 123 22.15 8.47 -8.32
CA ASP A 123 23.04 9.04 -7.29
C ASP A 123 22.98 10.58 -7.24
N SER A 124 22.02 11.08 -6.47
CA SER A 124 21.73 12.51 -6.31
C SER A 124 22.09 13.03 -4.91
N PRO A 125 23.07 13.95 -4.78
CA PRO A 125 23.38 14.64 -3.53
C PRO A 125 22.20 15.42 -2.95
N GLY A 126 21.45 16.15 -3.78
CA GLY A 126 20.26 16.88 -3.33
C GLY A 126 19.20 15.95 -2.74
N ALA A 127 18.90 14.85 -3.43
CA ALA A 127 17.96 13.84 -2.93
C ALA A 127 18.46 13.17 -1.64
N ARG A 128 19.75 12.83 -1.54
CA ARG A 128 20.32 12.22 -0.32
C ARG A 128 20.23 13.18 0.86
N ALA A 129 20.54 14.47 0.66
CA ALA A 129 20.43 15.49 1.70
C ALA A 129 18.98 15.68 2.17
N ALA A 130 18.03 15.75 1.23
CA ALA A 130 16.61 15.81 1.54
C ALA A 130 16.13 14.59 2.36
N THR A 131 16.42 13.38 1.90
CA THR A 131 16.06 12.14 2.61
C THR A 131 16.69 12.10 4.01
N ALA A 132 17.97 12.46 4.14
CA ALA A 132 18.65 12.49 5.43
C ALA A 132 18.01 13.47 6.40
N ALA A 133 17.64 14.68 5.94
CA ALA A 133 16.97 15.68 6.77
C ALA A 133 15.62 15.18 7.29
N VAL A 134 14.82 14.53 6.44
CA VAL A 134 13.53 13.94 6.82
C VAL A 134 13.70 12.81 7.84
N MET A 135 14.65 11.90 7.61
CA MET A 135 14.91 10.78 8.53
C MET A 135 15.43 11.25 9.90
N GLN A 136 16.26 12.30 9.90
CA GLN A 136 16.73 12.95 11.13
C GLN A 136 15.58 13.60 11.89
N ALA A 137 14.73 14.37 11.22
CA ALA A 137 13.57 15.01 11.84
C ALA A 137 12.55 13.98 12.35
N ASN A 138 12.29 12.91 11.58
CA ASN A 138 11.46 11.79 12.03
C ASN A 138 11.98 11.19 13.33
N SER A 139 13.28 10.86 13.35
CA SER A 139 13.94 10.28 14.53
C SER A 139 13.87 11.24 15.73
N ALA A 140 14.10 12.53 15.52
CA ALA A 140 14.05 13.56 16.55
C ALA A 140 12.62 13.72 17.13
N LEU A 141 11.58 13.72 16.28
CA LEU A 141 10.19 13.77 16.73
C LEU A 141 9.84 12.56 17.60
N VAL A 142 10.21 11.35 17.16
CA VAL A 142 9.95 10.13 17.92
C VAL A 142 10.70 10.14 19.25
N ARG A 143 11.98 10.54 19.28
CA ARG A 143 12.77 10.63 20.53
C ARG A 143 12.26 11.71 21.46
N ARG A 144 11.67 12.80 20.95
CA ARG A 144 11.04 13.84 21.77
C ARG A 144 9.80 13.32 22.48
N LEU A 145 8.99 12.50 21.81
CA LEU A 145 7.81 11.85 22.42
C LEU A 145 8.23 10.68 23.33
N PHE A 146 9.21 9.90 22.90
CA PHE A 146 9.65 8.66 23.52
C PHE A 146 11.19 8.64 23.64
N PRO A 147 11.76 9.31 24.66
CA PRO A 147 13.21 9.35 24.86
C PRO A 147 13.83 7.94 24.89
N PRO A 148 15.02 7.72 24.30
CA PRO A 148 15.65 6.41 24.25
C PRO A 148 15.88 5.81 25.64
N ARG A 149 15.54 4.52 25.81
CA ARG A 149 15.88 3.75 27.02
C ARG A 149 16.97 2.74 26.67
N PRO A 150 18.21 2.89 27.15
CA PRO A 150 19.28 1.95 26.81
C PRO A 150 18.95 0.49 27.15
N ALA A 151 18.21 0.27 28.25
CA ALA A 151 17.81 -1.06 28.71
C ALA A 151 16.73 -1.74 27.86
N VAL A 152 15.85 -0.97 27.20
CA VAL A 152 14.76 -1.47 26.33
C VAL A 152 14.82 -0.70 25.02
N SER A 153 15.48 -1.27 24.03
CA SER A 153 15.88 -0.55 22.81
C SER A 153 15.50 -1.26 21.51
N LYS A 154 14.88 -2.45 21.58
CA LYS A 154 14.52 -3.21 20.40
C LYS A 154 13.10 -2.90 19.95
N ALA A 155 12.86 -3.07 18.67
CA ALA A 155 11.54 -2.99 18.05
C ALA A 155 11.09 -4.40 17.63
N LEU A 156 9.84 -4.75 17.95
CA LEU A 156 9.15 -5.79 17.19
C LEU A 156 8.76 -5.18 15.85
N TRP A 157 9.62 -5.37 14.85
CA TRP A 157 9.49 -4.74 13.55
C TRP A 157 9.21 -5.79 12.47
N PHE A 158 7.97 -5.80 11.96
CA PHE A 158 7.55 -6.60 10.82
C PHE A 158 8.13 -5.98 9.53
N LEU A 159 9.30 -6.48 9.11
CA LEU A 159 10.11 -5.88 8.06
C LEU A 159 10.61 -6.94 7.09
N TYR A 160 10.34 -6.73 5.79
CA TYR A 160 10.60 -7.73 4.76
C TYR A 160 11.51 -7.15 3.67
N ALA A 161 12.69 -7.76 3.45
CA ALA A 161 13.74 -7.23 2.58
C ALA A 161 14.42 -8.29 1.68
N GLY A 162 13.82 -9.48 1.59
CA GLY A 162 14.40 -10.62 0.88
C GLY A 162 14.32 -10.55 -0.65
N GLU A 163 13.21 -10.05 -1.21
CA GLU A 163 13.00 -10.08 -2.65
C GLU A 163 13.71 -8.92 -3.37
N VAL A 164 14.85 -9.23 -3.99
CA VAL A 164 15.56 -8.34 -4.92
C VAL A 164 15.56 -8.97 -6.30
N ARG A 165 15.01 -8.27 -7.27
CA ARG A 165 14.98 -8.70 -8.66
C ARG A 165 16.16 -8.10 -9.40
N LYS A 166 16.61 -8.78 -10.45
CA LYS A 166 17.55 -8.20 -11.41
C LYS A 166 16.83 -7.94 -12.71
N THR A 167 16.99 -6.73 -13.25
CA THR A 167 16.54 -6.40 -14.60
C THR A 167 17.45 -7.11 -15.62
N LYS A 168 17.05 -7.18 -16.91
CA LYS A 168 17.89 -7.85 -17.92
C LYS A 168 19.24 -7.13 -18.11
N GLY A 169 19.25 -5.81 -17.98
CA GLY A 169 20.44 -4.98 -17.95
C GLY A 169 21.29 -5.09 -16.68
N GLY A 170 20.91 -5.97 -15.74
CA GLY A 170 21.71 -6.28 -14.55
C GLY A 170 21.48 -5.39 -13.32
N TYR A 171 20.58 -4.41 -13.39
CA TYR A 171 20.26 -3.53 -12.26
C TYR A 171 19.40 -4.26 -11.21
N GLU A 172 19.65 -3.97 -9.94
CA GLU A 172 18.77 -4.43 -8.87
C GLU A 172 17.45 -3.65 -8.91
N ALA A 173 16.33 -4.34 -8.64
CA ALA A 173 15.01 -3.79 -8.51
C ALA A 173 14.37 -4.30 -7.20
N MET A 174 14.01 -3.37 -6.31
CA MET A 174 13.56 -3.70 -4.96
C MET A 174 12.62 -2.64 -4.39
N ALA A 175 11.97 -2.92 -3.25
CA ALA A 175 11.27 -1.89 -2.49
C ALA A 175 12.25 -0.82 -1.94
N ALA A 176 11.84 0.45 -1.93
CA ALA A 176 12.62 1.54 -1.34
C ALA A 176 13.03 1.28 0.12
N THR A 177 12.16 0.60 0.89
CA THR A 177 12.42 0.18 2.26
C THR A 177 13.52 -0.89 2.37
N ALA A 178 13.63 -1.76 1.37
CA ALA A 178 14.67 -2.79 1.32
C ALA A 178 16.05 -2.18 1.01
N TRP A 179 16.10 -1.11 0.22
CA TRP A 179 17.36 -0.42 -0.10
C TRP A 179 18.08 0.08 1.15
N GLY A 180 17.40 0.74 2.09
CA GLY A 180 18.01 1.22 3.34
C GLY A 180 18.57 0.11 4.24
N ILE A 181 18.02 -1.10 4.10
CA ILE A 181 18.46 -2.29 4.86
C ILE A 181 19.72 -2.91 4.23
N ARG A 182 19.81 -2.88 2.89
CA ARG A 182 20.86 -3.57 2.12
C ARG A 182 22.06 -2.68 1.78
N SER A 183 21.85 -1.38 1.62
CA SER A 183 22.87 -0.42 1.17
C SER A 183 23.92 -0.07 2.22
N SER A 184 23.79 -0.52 3.46
CA SER A 184 24.75 -0.23 4.54
C SER A 184 26.10 -0.95 4.42
N GLY A 185 26.40 -1.62 3.30
CA GLY A 185 27.74 -2.11 2.90
C GLY A 185 28.33 -3.25 3.75
N ILE A 186 27.87 -3.42 4.98
CA ILE A 186 28.35 -4.41 5.94
C ILE A 186 27.13 -5.21 6.42
N ARG A 187 27.05 -6.49 6.04
CA ARG A 187 26.11 -7.45 6.64
C ARG A 187 26.41 -7.48 8.15
N GLY A 188 25.55 -6.86 8.96
CA GLY A 188 25.72 -6.78 10.43
C GLY A 188 25.78 -5.37 11.03
N ALA A 189 25.98 -4.29 10.25
CA ALA A 189 26.08 -2.92 10.77
C ALA A 189 24.86 -2.02 10.48
N SER A 190 23.79 -2.56 9.89
CA SER A 190 22.56 -1.78 9.64
C SER A 190 21.91 -1.38 10.97
N PRO A 191 21.73 -0.07 11.27
CA PRO A 191 21.05 0.36 12.49
C PRO A 191 19.61 -0.16 12.57
N VAL A 192 18.97 -0.35 11.42
CA VAL A 192 17.62 -0.93 11.31
C VAL A 192 17.61 -2.39 11.76
N MET A 193 18.56 -3.20 11.28
CA MET A 193 18.66 -4.60 11.69
C MET A 193 19.02 -4.72 13.17
N SER A 194 19.96 -3.90 13.67
CA SER A 194 20.36 -3.90 15.08
C SER A 194 19.21 -3.49 16.01
N ALA A 195 18.30 -2.63 15.56
CA ALA A 195 17.12 -2.25 16.33
C ALA A 195 16.03 -3.35 16.36
N CYS A 196 16.05 -4.34 15.46
CA CYS A 196 14.99 -5.34 15.39
C CYS A 196 15.20 -6.49 16.40
N VAL A 197 14.08 -7.03 16.93
CA VAL A 197 14.09 -8.29 17.69
C VAL A 197 14.22 -9.52 16.81
N SER A 198 14.23 -9.41 15.48
CA SER A 198 14.36 -10.55 14.58
C SER A 198 15.73 -10.59 13.92
N PRO A 199 16.30 -11.78 13.69
CA PRO A 199 17.59 -11.92 13.03
C PRO A 199 17.51 -11.58 11.54
N ALA A 200 18.67 -11.39 10.91
CA ALA A 200 18.74 -10.95 9.51
C ALA A 200 18.09 -11.96 8.54
N GLU A 201 18.19 -13.25 8.84
CA GLU A 201 17.61 -14.36 8.08
C GLU A 201 16.08 -14.28 8.04
N VAL A 202 15.45 -13.81 9.12
CA VAL A 202 14.01 -13.53 9.12
C VAL A 202 13.71 -12.32 8.26
N ILE A 203 14.45 -11.22 8.38
CA ILE A 203 14.19 -9.99 7.60
C ILE A 203 14.44 -10.21 6.10
N LEU A 204 15.45 -11.01 5.74
CA LEU A 204 15.89 -11.28 4.38
C LEU A 204 15.27 -12.55 3.77
N GLY A 205 14.44 -13.28 4.53
CA GLY A 205 13.73 -14.46 4.05
C GLY A 205 12.78 -14.16 2.88
N ALA A 206 12.35 -15.21 2.20
CA ALA A 206 11.49 -15.13 1.01
C ALA A 206 10.00 -15.37 1.28
N ASP A 207 9.67 -16.16 2.32
CA ASP A 207 8.28 -16.50 2.64
C ASP A 207 7.71 -15.55 3.70
N HIS A 208 6.80 -14.68 3.26
CA HIS A 208 6.20 -13.64 4.11
C HIS A 208 5.46 -14.21 5.33
N GLN A 209 4.78 -15.35 5.22
CA GLN A 209 4.06 -15.95 6.34
C GLN A 209 5.01 -16.51 7.38
N GLN A 210 6.06 -17.19 6.94
CA GLN A 210 7.10 -17.72 7.81
C GLN A 210 7.85 -16.59 8.53
N GLN A 211 8.17 -15.51 7.79
CA GLN A 211 8.79 -14.32 8.38
C GLN A 211 7.91 -13.70 9.46
N MET A 212 6.61 -13.55 9.20
CA MET A 212 5.65 -13.00 10.15
C MET A 212 5.54 -13.84 11.42
N TYR A 213 5.48 -15.17 11.29
CA TYR A 213 5.52 -16.10 12.41
C TYR A 213 6.81 -15.96 13.23
N CYS A 214 7.96 -15.95 12.56
CA CYS A 214 9.26 -15.78 13.20
C CYS A 214 9.41 -14.42 13.89
N HIS A 215 8.89 -13.33 13.31
CA HIS A 215 8.86 -12.01 13.97
C HIS A 215 8.11 -12.07 15.30
N LEU A 216 6.93 -12.70 15.33
CA LEU A 216 6.15 -12.88 16.55
C LEU A 216 6.90 -13.73 17.57
N LEU A 217 7.44 -14.87 17.16
CA LEU A 217 8.17 -15.77 18.04
C LEU A 217 9.40 -15.10 18.67
N CYS A 218 10.18 -14.38 17.86
CA CYS A 218 11.31 -13.58 18.35
C CYS A 218 10.86 -12.46 19.30
N GLY A 219 9.76 -11.79 18.98
CA GLY A 219 9.20 -10.72 19.81
C GLY A 219 8.70 -11.23 21.15
N LEU A 220 8.05 -12.40 21.20
CA LEU A 220 7.62 -13.05 22.44
C LEU A 220 8.83 -13.50 23.25
N ARG A 221 9.85 -14.08 22.62
CA ARG A 221 11.08 -14.51 23.31
C ARG A 221 11.83 -13.35 23.94
N ARG A 222 11.93 -12.21 23.23
CA ARG A 222 12.62 -10.99 23.68
C ARG A 222 11.65 -9.92 24.19
N TRP A 223 10.58 -10.33 24.85
CA TRP A 223 9.47 -9.45 25.22
C TRP A 223 9.89 -8.24 26.08
N ASP A 224 10.90 -8.41 26.91
CA ASP A 224 11.48 -7.42 27.84
C ASP A 224 12.40 -6.40 27.14
N ALA A 225 12.83 -6.68 25.91
CA ALA A 225 13.63 -5.77 25.10
C ALA A 225 12.78 -4.91 24.15
N VAL A 226 11.48 -5.19 24.01
CA VAL A 226 10.57 -4.53 23.04
C VAL A 226 10.11 -3.17 23.56
N ASP A 227 10.64 -2.10 22.97
CA ASP A 227 10.27 -0.71 23.26
C ASP A 227 9.13 -0.21 22.37
N CYS A 228 9.00 -0.75 21.15
CA CYS A 228 7.96 -0.39 20.21
C CYS A 228 7.62 -1.51 19.24
N ILE A 229 6.42 -1.43 18.65
CA ILE A 229 5.94 -2.36 17.62
C ILE A 229 5.79 -1.58 16.32
N ARG A 230 6.33 -2.10 15.22
CA ARG A 230 6.43 -1.36 13.95
C ARG A 230 6.10 -2.22 12.76
N ALA A 231 5.44 -1.62 11.78
CA ALA A 231 5.28 -2.15 10.44
C ALA A 231 5.24 -0.99 9.43
N PRO A 232 5.56 -1.19 8.14
CA PRO A 232 5.42 -0.14 7.14
C PRO A 232 3.98 0.37 7.01
N TYR A 233 3.01 -0.55 7.04
CA TYR A 233 1.59 -0.28 6.78
C TYR A 233 0.70 -0.95 7.83
N ALA A 234 -0.43 -0.33 8.16
CA ALA A 234 -1.40 -0.88 9.10
C ALA A 234 -1.90 -2.27 8.68
N ALA A 235 -2.09 -2.52 7.38
CA ALA A 235 -2.48 -3.82 6.84
C ALA A 235 -1.56 -4.96 7.29
N ALA A 236 -0.23 -4.75 7.16
CA ALA A 236 0.78 -5.74 7.54
C ALA A 236 0.76 -6.01 9.05
N LEU A 237 0.58 -4.95 9.87
CA LEU A 237 0.48 -5.11 11.31
C LEU A 237 -0.80 -5.85 11.71
N ALA A 238 -1.96 -5.44 11.19
CA ALA A 238 -3.23 -6.10 11.49
C ALA A 238 -3.19 -7.59 11.13
N ARG A 239 -2.58 -7.94 9.98
CA ARG A 239 -2.36 -9.34 9.61
C ARG A 239 -1.47 -10.08 10.62
N ALA A 240 -0.37 -9.47 11.07
CA ALA A 240 0.51 -10.09 12.06
C ALA A 240 -0.20 -10.31 13.41
N LEU A 241 -1.03 -9.37 13.84
CA LEU A 241 -1.82 -9.47 15.08
C LEU A 241 -2.88 -10.57 14.99
N ARG A 242 -3.56 -10.69 13.84
CA ARG A 242 -4.49 -11.80 13.57
C ARG A 242 -3.77 -13.15 13.48
N LEU A 243 -2.55 -13.20 12.93
CA LEU A 243 -1.71 -14.40 12.95
C LEU A 243 -1.40 -14.80 14.40
N LEU A 244 -0.96 -13.85 15.23
CA LEU A 244 -0.73 -14.09 16.66
C LEU A 244 -1.97 -14.68 17.33
N GLN A 245 -3.15 -14.10 17.11
CA GLN A 245 -4.41 -14.59 17.64
C GLN A 245 -4.76 -16.02 17.16
N SER A 246 -4.45 -16.36 15.92
CA SER A 246 -4.73 -17.70 15.37
C SER A 246 -3.69 -18.77 15.72
N LYS A 247 -2.43 -18.38 15.97
CA LYS A 247 -1.28 -19.29 16.14
C LYS A 247 -0.64 -19.22 17.53
N TRP A 248 -1.25 -18.54 18.50
CA TRP A 248 -0.65 -18.39 19.84
C TRP A 248 -0.32 -19.73 20.50
N ARG A 249 -1.10 -20.80 20.26
CA ARG A 249 -0.83 -22.14 20.79
C ARG A 249 0.51 -22.69 20.30
N GLN A 250 0.69 -22.71 18.98
CA GLN A 250 1.94 -23.15 18.36
C GLN A 250 3.12 -22.27 18.78
N LEU A 251 2.93 -20.95 18.89
CA LEU A 251 3.96 -20.03 19.40
C LEU A 251 4.36 -20.36 20.85
N CYS A 252 3.40 -20.73 21.70
CA CYS A 252 3.69 -21.18 23.06
C CYS A 252 4.44 -22.51 23.07
N ASP A 253 4.04 -23.46 22.23
CA ASP A 253 4.68 -24.78 22.15
C ASP A 253 6.13 -24.66 21.67
N ASP A 254 6.39 -23.79 20.69
CA ASP A 254 7.74 -23.49 20.20
C ASP A 254 8.62 -22.84 21.29
N LEU A 255 8.05 -21.93 22.10
CA LEU A 255 8.73 -21.33 23.25
C LEU A 255 9.00 -22.34 24.36
N GLU A 256 8.04 -23.23 24.62
CA GLU A 256 8.10 -24.25 25.66
C GLU A 256 9.17 -25.30 25.35
N CYS A 257 9.20 -25.78 24.10
CA CYS A 257 10.18 -26.76 23.62
C CYS A 257 11.53 -26.13 23.24
N GLY A 258 11.57 -24.82 22.99
CA GLY A 258 12.77 -24.13 22.49
C GLY A 258 13.11 -24.50 21.04
N THR A 259 12.13 -25.01 20.28
CA THR A 259 12.29 -25.47 18.90
C THR A 259 11.26 -24.80 18.00
N VAL A 260 11.64 -24.51 16.76
CA VAL A 260 10.72 -23.89 15.80
C VAL A 260 10.07 -24.99 14.96
N CYS A 261 8.74 -25.01 14.91
CA CYS A 261 7.99 -26.04 14.18
C CYS A 261 8.37 -26.08 12.68
N ALA A 262 8.84 -27.24 12.21
CA ALA A 262 9.30 -27.45 10.84
C ALA A 262 8.17 -27.34 9.80
N ASP A 263 6.94 -27.66 10.21
CA ASP A 263 5.76 -27.58 9.35
C ASP A 263 5.26 -26.13 9.18
N VAL A 264 5.62 -25.25 10.12
CA VAL A 264 5.28 -23.82 10.08
C VAL A 264 6.39 -23.01 9.40
N VAL A 265 7.66 -23.31 9.71
CA VAL A 265 8.83 -22.63 9.14
C VAL A 265 9.67 -23.64 8.39
N THR A 266 9.37 -23.78 7.09
CA THR A 266 10.06 -24.71 6.20
C THR A 266 11.43 -24.18 5.74
N ASP A 267 11.63 -22.86 5.76
CA ASP A 267 12.92 -22.23 5.45
C ASP A 267 13.96 -22.60 6.52
N ALA A 268 14.93 -23.44 6.15
CA ALA A 268 15.93 -23.96 7.08
C ALA A 268 16.85 -22.88 7.65
N ALA A 269 17.21 -21.85 6.87
CA ALA A 269 18.08 -20.78 7.32
C ALA A 269 17.37 -19.88 8.33
N MET A 270 16.13 -19.51 8.03
CA MET A 270 15.28 -18.76 8.95
C MET A 270 15.02 -19.54 10.25
N ARG A 271 14.67 -20.81 10.12
CA ARG A 271 14.38 -21.70 11.24
C ARG A 271 15.58 -21.86 12.17
N GLY A 272 16.76 -22.15 11.61
CA GLY A 272 18.00 -22.27 12.38
C GLY A 272 18.38 -20.97 13.11
N ALA A 273 18.31 -19.84 12.41
CA ALA A 273 18.63 -18.53 13.01
C ALA A 273 17.72 -18.17 14.19
N VAL A 274 16.43 -18.49 14.12
CA VAL A 274 15.48 -18.25 15.21
C VAL A 274 15.69 -19.24 16.35
N GLN A 275 15.81 -20.53 16.04
CA GLN A 275 15.95 -21.57 17.05
C GLN A 275 17.25 -21.41 17.85
N ASP A 276 18.39 -21.34 17.15
CA ASP A 276 19.70 -21.35 17.79
C ASP A 276 20.11 -19.96 18.26
N GLY A 277 19.73 -18.91 17.52
CA GLY A 277 20.14 -17.53 17.78
C GLY A 277 19.20 -16.69 18.65
N VAL A 278 17.91 -17.06 18.73
CA VAL A 278 16.91 -16.27 19.48
C VAL A 278 16.24 -17.08 20.59
N LEU A 279 15.71 -18.28 20.29
CA LEU A 279 15.12 -19.13 21.32
C LEU A 279 16.20 -19.59 22.30
N ALA A 280 17.31 -20.13 21.80
CA ALA A 280 18.44 -20.60 22.60
C ALA A 280 18.03 -21.57 23.73
N GLY A 281 17.06 -22.44 23.42
CA GLY A 281 16.55 -23.48 24.32
C GLY A 281 15.15 -23.23 24.91
N PRO A 282 14.60 -24.22 25.64
CA PRO A 282 13.26 -24.20 26.25
C PRO A 282 13.01 -23.01 27.20
N CYS A 283 11.77 -22.50 27.23
CA CYS A 283 11.32 -21.50 28.20
C CYS A 283 9.86 -21.70 28.62
N PRO A 284 9.56 -22.73 29.41
CA PRO A 284 8.19 -23.09 29.82
C PRO A 284 7.50 -21.98 30.63
N GLU A 285 8.24 -21.23 31.45
CA GLU A 285 7.68 -20.12 32.24
C GLU A 285 7.11 -19.00 31.36
N LEU A 286 7.85 -18.62 30.31
CA LEU A 286 7.41 -17.63 29.35
C LEU A 286 6.22 -18.16 28.52
N ALA A 287 6.30 -19.41 28.05
CA ALA A 287 5.20 -20.05 27.35
C ALA A 287 3.91 -20.05 28.20
N GLY A 288 4.00 -20.43 29.48
CA GLY A 288 2.88 -20.40 30.43
C GLY A 288 2.35 -18.98 30.72
N ARG A 289 3.21 -17.94 30.68
CA ARG A 289 2.77 -16.54 30.76
C ARG A 289 1.99 -16.13 29.50
N VAL A 290 2.53 -16.41 28.32
CA VAL A 290 1.89 -16.06 27.03
C VAL A 290 0.56 -16.80 26.88
N ARG A 291 0.52 -18.10 27.21
CA ARG A 291 -0.68 -18.94 27.19
C ARG A 291 -1.81 -18.34 28.03
N ARG A 292 -1.54 -17.97 29.30
CA ARG A 292 -2.53 -17.32 30.18
C ARG A 292 -3.07 -15.99 29.65
N ILE A 293 -2.24 -15.23 28.91
CA ILE A 293 -2.67 -13.96 28.30
C ILE A 293 -3.56 -14.23 27.09
N CYS A 294 -3.14 -15.15 26.21
CA CYS A 294 -3.77 -15.40 24.91
C CYS A 294 -4.99 -16.34 24.96
N GLU A 295 -5.18 -17.13 26.01
CA GLU A 295 -6.34 -18.00 26.20
C GLU A 295 -7.65 -17.24 26.45
N ARG A 296 -7.56 -15.94 26.75
CA ARG A 296 -8.71 -15.07 27.00
C ARG A 296 -9.48 -14.81 25.69
N ASP A 297 -10.80 -14.75 25.78
CA ASP A 297 -11.65 -14.44 24.62
C ASP A 297 -11.52 -12.97 24.16
N ASP A 298 -11.34 -12.04 25.10
CA ASP A 298 -11.13 -10.62 24.79
C ASP A 298 -9.65 -10.30 24.63
N TRP A 299 -9.27 -9.93 23.40
CA TRP A 299 -7.91 -9.55 23.01
C TRP A 299 -7.66 -8.05 23.12
N ARG A 300 -8.60 -7.28 23.69
CA ARG A 300 -8.43 -5.84 23.87
C ARG A 300 -7.23 -5.53 24.76
N GLY A 301 -6.29 -4.73 24.25
CA GLY A 301 -5.09 -4.33 24.99
C GLY A 301 -4.09 -5.47 25.26
N VAL A 302 -4.22 -6.62 24.56
CA VAL A 302 -3.32 -7.77 24.71
C VAL A 302 -1.85 -7.41 24.48
N LEU A 303 -1.56 -6.43 23.62
CA LEU A 303 -0.19 -6.03 23.28
C LEU A 303 0.57 -5.51 24.49
N ARG A 304 -0.10 -4.76 25.37
CA ARG A 304 0.51 -4.25 26.59
C ARG A 304 0.77 -5.37 27.61
N GLN A 305 0.00 -6.45 27.57
CA GLN A 305 0.22 -7.61 28.43
C GLN A 305 1.39 -8.45 27.92
N LEU A 306 1.48 -8.69 26.62
CA LEU A 306 2.58 -9.47 26.02
C LEU A 306 3.91 -8.70 26.09
N TRP A 307 3.88 -7.41 25.73
CA TRP A 307 5.03 -6.50 25.67
C TRP A 307 4.81 -5.30 26.61
N PRO A 308 4.99 -5.49 27.94
CA PRO A 308 4.73 -4.46 28.95
C PRO A 308 5.64 -3.24 28.84
N ASP A 309 6.80 -3.36 28.20
CA ASP A 309 7.69 -2.23 27.96
C ASP A 309 7.43 -1.51 26.63
N ALA A 310 6.55 -2.02 25.76
CA ALA A 310 6.22 -1.33 24.52
C ALA A 310 5.51 0.00 24.80
N ARG A 311 5.99 1.09 24.22
CA ARG A 311 5.50 2.46 24.45
C ARG A 311 4.64 3.01 23.32
N TYR A 312 4.79 2.48 22.11
CA TYR A 312 3.98 2.88 20.96
C TYR A 312 3.98 1.84 19.85
N ILE A 313 2.98 1.95 18.98
CA ILE A 313 2.91 1.31 17.67
C ILE A 313 3.25 2.35 16.60
N SER A 314 3.91 1.97 15.50
CA SER A 314 4.13 2.88 14.37
C SER A 314 3.94 2.21 13.02
N CYS A 315 3.05 2.78 12.21
CA CYS A 315 2.77 2.37 10.83
C CYS A 315 2.04 3.49 10.06
N VAL A 316 1.97 3.37 8.73
CA VAL A 316 1.07 4.20 7.92
C VAL A 316 -0.38 3.77 8.19
N THR A 317 -1.21 4.73 8.62
CA THR A 317 -2.62 4.52 8.97
C THR A 317 -3.59 5.30 8.09
N THR A 318 -3.12 6.15 7.17
CA THR A 318 -3.97 6.99 6.30
C THR A 318 -4.30 6.34 4.96
N GLY A 319 -5.32 6.88 4.29
CA GLY A 319 -5.81 6.35 3.02
C GLY A 319 -6.46 4.97 3.20
N THR A 320 -6.21 4.03 2.30
CA THR A 320 -6.76 2.66 2.41
C THR A 320 -6.27 1.89 3.65
N MET A 321 -5.29 2.42 4.39
CA MET A 321 -4.82 1.83 5.64
C MET A 321 -5.73 2.14 6.84
N GLU A 322 -6.61 3.13 6.74
CA GLU A 322 -7.49 3.59 7.82
C GLU A 322 -8.41 2.47 8.32
N GLN A 323 -8.91 1.62 7.41
CA GLN A 323 -9.75 0.47 7.73
C GLN A 323 -9.16 -0.48 8.80
N TYR A 324 -7.83 -0.55 8.93
CA TYR A 324 -7.18 -1.48 9.86
C TYR A 324 -6.92 -0.85 11.23
N PHE A 325 -7.10 0.48 11.34
CA PHE A 325 -6.85 1.20 12.59
C PHE A 325 -7.72 0.70 13.75
N PRO A 326 -9.04 0.43 13.58
CA PRO A 326 -9.87 -0.12 14.65
C PRO A 326 -9.36 -1.48 15.17
N ALA A 327 -8.96 -2.38 14.27
CA ALA A 327 -8.40 -3.68 14.65
C ALA A 327 -7.09 -3.52 15.44
N ILE A 328 -6.18 -2.66 14.98
CA ILE A 328 -4.92 -2.37 15.70
C ILE A 328 -5.22 -1.75 17.07
N LYS A 329 -6.13 -0.78 17.15
CA LYS A 329 -6.53 -0.14 18.41
C LYS A 329 -7.18 -1.13 19.37
N HIS A 330 -7.94 -2.11 18.88
CA HIS A 330 -8.44 -3.19 19.71
C HIS A 330 -7.29 -3.92 20.42
N PHE A 331 -6.32 -4.48 19.67
CA PHE A 331 -5.18 -5.18 20.27
C PHE A 331 -4.29 -4.29 21.14
N ALA A 332 -4.11 -3.02 20.75
CA ALA A 332 -3.29 -2.04 21.46
C ALA A 332 -3.92 -1.57 22.79
N GLY A 333 -5.25 -1.44 22.83
CA GLY A 333 -5.98 -0.80 23.91
C GLY A 333 -5.71 0.71 24.00
N GLU A 334 -6.10 1.34 25.11
CA GLU A 334 -5.89 2.78 25.33
C GLU A 334 -4.46 3.13 25.76
N ALA A 335 -3.75 2.18 26.37
CA ALA A 335 -2.43 2.43 26.94
C ALA A 335 -1.31 2.55 25.89
N LEU A 336 -1.52 2.04 24.67
CA LEU A 336 -0.49 1.96 23.63
C LEU A 336 -0.88 2.82 22.42
N PRO A 337 -0.32 4.04 22.27
CA PRO A 337 -0.66 4.92 21.17
C PRO A 337 -0.18 4.36 19.82
N VAL A 338 -0.98 4.57 18.77
CA VAL A 338 -0.65 4.23 17.39
C VAL A 338 -0.20 5.49 16.68
N LEU A 339 1.08 5.54 16.31
CA LEU A 339 1.69 6.70 15.69
C LEU A 339 1.62 6.63 14.16
N GLY A 340 1.02 7.65 13.56
CA GLY A 340 1.12 7.88 12.12
C GLY A 340 2.56 8.18 11.70
N THR A 341 3.01 7.55 10.61
CA THR A 341 4.32 7.83 10.00
C THR A 341 4.27 9.02 9.05
N ASP A 342 5.40 9.36 8.44
CA ASP A 342 5.49 10.47 7.47
C ASP A 342 4.96 10.08 6.09
N TYR A 343 4.70 11.08 5.26
CA TYR A 343 4.19 10.92 3.91
C TYR A 343 5.35 10.86 2.91
N LEU A 344 5.65 9.63 2.47
CA LEU A 344 6.77 9.31 1.58
C LEU A 344 6.26 8.53 0.36
N ALA A 345 6.91 8.75 -0.78
CA ALA A 345 6.71 7.99 -2.01
C ALA A 345 8.06 7.46 -2.52
N SER A 346 8.03 6.51 -3.47
CA SER A 346 9.26 5.98 -4.08
C SER A 346 10.00 7.05 -4.89
N GLU A 347 9.27 8.03 -5.39
CA GLU A 347 9.72 9.17 -6.20
C GLU A 347 10.45 10.22 -5.35
N CYS A 348 9.89 10.58 -4.18
CA CYS A 348 10.47 11.55 -3.24
C CYS A 348 9.77 11.53 -1.86
N ALA A 349 10.39 12.19 -0.88
CA ALA A 349 9.71 12.54 0.37
C ALA A 349 8.76 13.73 0.14
N ILE A 350 7.55 13.67 0.71
CA ILE A 350 6.50 14.67 0.45
C ILE A 350 6.26 15.52 1.69
N GLY A 351 5.87 14.90 2.80
CA GLY A 351 5.45 15.61 4.00
C GLY A 351 5.79 14.89 5.30
N ILE A 352 5.88 15.64 6.39
CA ILE A 352 6.16 15.12 7.73
C ILE A 352 4.93 15.24 8.63
N ASN A 353 4.67 14.19 9.42
CA ASN A 353 3.60 14.23 10.40
C ASN A 353 4.14 14.81 11.72
N LEU A 354 3.76 16.05 12.04
CA LEU A 354 4.11 16.70 13.30
C LEU A 354 3.23 16.25 14.47
N GLU A 355 2.00 15.83 14.18
CA GLU A 355 0.95 15.45 15.15
C GLU A 355 0.74 13.93 15.12
N ARG A 356 1.80 13.19 15.49
CA ARG A 356 1.87 11.74 15.26
C ARG A 356 0.82 10.90 15.99
N THR A 357 0.27 11.41 17.08
CA THR A 357 -0.72 10.71 17.91
C THR A 357 -2.16 10.97 17.49
N SER A 358 -2.39 11.86 16.53
CA SER A 358 -3.73 12.14 16.01
C SER A 358 -4.32 10.90 15.35
N PRO A 359 -5.64 10.74 15.39
CA PRO A 359 -6.28 9.64 14.70
C PRO A 359 -6.10 9.77 13.17
N PRO A 360 -6.23 8.67 12.41
CA PRO A 360 -5.96 8.67 10.97
C PRO A 360 -6.75 9.72 10.18
N GLU A 361 -8.02 9.91 10.51
CA GLU A 361 -8.95 10.84 9.86
C GLU A 361 -8.52 12.31 10.00
N GLU A 362 -7.81 12.65 11.08
CA GLU A 362 -7.30 14.01 11.37
C GLU A 362 -5.83 14.18 10.95
N THR A 363 -5.19 13.13 10.45
CA THR A 363 -3.76 13.15 10.14
C THR A 363 -3.47 14.11 9.00
N THR A 364 -2.59 15.07 9.26
CA THR A 364 -2.06 16.01 8.25
C THR A 364 -0.55 15.94 8.17
N TYR A 365 -0.02 16.24 6.99
CA TYR A 365 1.41 16.22 6.69
C TYR A 365 1.86 17.61 6.29
N VAL A 366 2.81 18.19 7.00
CA VAL A 366 3.43 19.45 6.57
C VAL A 366 4.33 19.16 5.38
N LEU A 367 4.02 19.76 4.23
CA LEU A 367 4.81 19.61 3.01
C LEU A 367 6.26 20.07 3.25
N LEU A 368 7.22 19.38 2.63
CA LEU A 368 8.66 19.59 2.78
C LEU A 368 9.24 20.43 1.62
N PRO A 369 9.43 21.76 1.76
CA PRO A 369 9.73 22.62 0.61
C PRO A 369 11.12 22.41 -0.01
N ARG A 370 11.99 21.64 0.64
CA ARG A 370 13.34 21.31 0.15
C ARG A 370 13.47 19.88 -0.39
N ALA A 371 12.42 19.07 -0.31
CA ALA A 371 12.49 17.66 -0.71
C ALA A 371 12.38 17.46 -2.22
N ALA A 372 11.49 18.22 -2.85
CA ALA A 372 11.27 18.31 -4.28
C ALA A 372 10.58 19.66 -4.58
N TYR A 373 10.45 20.03 -5.85
CA TYR A 373 9.56 21.13 -6.26
C TYR A 373 8.17 20.56 -6.54
N PHE A 374 7.13 21.13 -5.94
CA PHE A 374 5.76 20.65 -5.92
C PHE A 374 4.82 21.65 -6.59
N GLU A 375 3.96 21.12 -7.44
CA GLU A 375 2.84 21.81 -8.06
C GLU A 375 1.55 21.04 -7.76
N PHE A 376 0.41 21.71 -7.93
CA PHE A 376 -0.89 21.18 -7.53
C PHE A 376 -1.91 21.39 -8.65
N ILE A 377 -2.41 20.29 -9.23
CA ILE A 377 -3.49 20.37 -10.22
C ILE A 377 -4.82 20.41 -9.48
N PRO A 378 -5.66 21.44 -9.62
CA PRO A 378 -7.00 21.44 -9.02
C PRO A 378 -7.77 20.17 -9.38
N PHE A 379 -8.28 19.47 -8.39
CA PHE A 379 -8.94 18.18 -8.57
C PHE A 379 -10.37 18.23 -8.05
N ASP A 380 -11.34 18.07 -8.96
CA ASP A 380 -12.75 17.95 -8.62
C ASP A 380 -13.15 16.47 -8.52
N MET A 381 -13.50 16.05 -7.30
CA MET A 381 -13.88 14.67 -6.98
C MET A 381 -15.16 14.22 -7.68
N ASP A 382 -16.10 15.13 -7.99
CA ASP A 382 -17.40 14.81 -8.59
C ASP A 382 -17.39 14.87 -10.12
N ALA A 383 -16.36 15.53 -10.69
CA ALA A 383 -16.07 15.56 -12.11
C ALA A 383 -15.04 14.49 -12.54
N ALA A 384 -14.34 13.86 -11.58
CA ALA A 384 -13.42 12.74 -11.84
C ALA A 384 -14.15 11.64 -12.63
N GLY A 385 -13.74 11.43 -13.89
CA GLY A 385 -14.37 10.49 -14.83
C GLY A 385 -15.14 11.13 -15.98
N ARG A 386 -15.38 12.46 -15.98
CA ARG A 386 -16.08 13.17 -17.08
C ARG A 386 -15.16 13.77 -18.15
N GLY A 387 -13.87 13.42 -18.15
CA GLY A 387 -12.91 14.00 -19.10
C GLY A 387 -12.80 15.52 -18.99
N ALA A 388 -12.64 16.04 -17.76
CA ALA A 388 -12.41 17.47 -17.56
C ALA A 388 -11.11 17.91 -18.25
N ALA A 389 -11.12 19.10 -18.86
CA ALA A 389 -9.91 19.73 -19.37
C ALA A 389 -8.88 19.83 -18.23
N ALA A 390 -7.64 19.42 -18.50
CA ALA A 390 -6.58 19.45 -17.49
C ALA A 390 -6.38 20.89 -17.01
N ALA A 391 -6.70 21.15 -15.73
CA ALA A 391 -6.42 22.43 -15.11
C ALA A 391 -4.90 22.65 -15.04
N GLU A 392 -4.46 23.88 -15.30
CA GLU A 392 -3.06 24.27 -15.13
C GLU A 392 -2.65 24.09 -13.65
N PRO A 393 -1.49 23.45 -13.37
CA PRO A 393 -1.00 23.32 -12.01
C PRO A 393 -0.68 24.68 -11.38
N VAL A 394 -1.06 24.84 -10.12
CA VAL A 394 -0.68 26.00 -9.29
C VAL A 394 0.57 25.68 -8.46
N ASP A 395 1.34 26.71 -8.10
CA ASP A 395 2.47 26.58 -7.19
C ASP A 395 2.00 26.42 -5.73
N ILE A 396 2.95 26.23 -4.81
CA ILE A 396 2.68 26.12 -3.38
C ILE A 396 1.92 27.33 -2.77
N ALA A 397 2.00 28.52 -3.39
CA ALA A 397 1.35 29.73 -2.90
C ALA A 397 -0.06 29.91 -3.49
N GLY A 398 -0.36 29.23 -4.60
CA GLY A 398 -1.67 29.24 -5.25
C GLY A 398 -2.67 28.23 -4.67
N VAL A 399 -2.28 27.40 -3.70
CA VAL A 399 -3.20 26.44 -3.09
C VAL A 399 -4.08 27.10 -2.02
N GLU A 400 -5.32 26.63 -1.94
CA GLU A 400 -6.33 27.14 -1.00
C GLU A 400 -6.78 26.07 0.00
N ALA A 401 -6.92 26.46 1.27
CA ALA A 401 -7.45 25.59 2.32
C ALA A 401 -8.86 25.08 1.98
N GLY A 402 -9.12 23.82 2.29
CA GLY A 402 -10.37 23.13 1.99
C GLY A 402 -10.45 22.53 0.59
N LYS A 403 -9.63 22.98 -0.38
CA LYS A 403 -9.64 22.48 -1.76
C LYS A 403 -8.76 21.23 -1.93
N THR A 404 -9.09 20.45 -2.96
CA THR A 404 -8.41 19.20 -3.34
C THR A 404 -7.58 19.37 -4.61
N TYR A 405 -6.43 18.70 -4.63
CA TYR A 405 -5.47 18.78 -5.72
C TYR A 405 -4.81 17.44 -5.99
N GLU A 406 -4.48 17.14 -7.24
CA GLU A 406 -3.51 16.09 -7.58
C GLU A 406 -2.09 16.65 -7.45
N LEU A 407 -1.22 15.89 -6.78
CA LEU A 407 0.16 16.29 -6.51
C LEU A 407 1.08 16.04 -7.70
N VAL A 408 1.81 17.06 -8.09
CA VAL A 408 2.85 17.02 -9.13
C VAL A 408 4.20 17.33 -8.51
N ALA A 409 5.23 16.57 -8.86
CA ALA A 409 6.58 16.72 -8.31
C ALA A 409 7.64 16.80 -9.41
N THR A 410 8.56 17.74 -9.26
CA THR A 410 9.85 17.76 -9.94
C THR A 410 10.93 17.40 -8.92
N THR A 411 11.67 16.32 -9.16
CA THR A 411 12.57 15.72 -8.16
C THR A 411 14.04 15.85 -8.58
N PHE A 412 14.94 15.84 -7.59
CA PHE A 412 16.38 15.76 -7.85
C PHE A 412 16.78 14.50 -8.65
N ARG A 413 15.95 13.45 -8.62
CA ARG A 413 16.16 12.16 -9.29
C ARG A 413 15.55 12.11 -10.70
N GLY A 414 15.38 13.26 -11.35
CA GLY A 414 15.12 13.32 -12.79
C GLY A 414 13.68 13.02 -13.21
N LEU A 415 12.70 13.12 -12.30
CA LEU A 415 11.29 13.21 -12.67
C LEU A 415 10.90 14.70 -12.73
N TYR A 416 10.31 15.15 -13.84
CA TYR A 416 10.01 16.57 -14.08
C TYR A 416 8.51 16.77 -14.29
N ARG A 417 7.92 17.64 -13.48
CA ARG A 417 6.47 17.88 -13.40
C ARG A 417 5.66 16.58 -13.43
N TYR A 418 6.13 15.60 -12.67
CA TYR A 418 5.61 14.23 -12.63
C TYR A 418 4.39 14.14 -11.74
N LYS A 419 3.27 13.66 -12.29
CA LYS A 419 2.08 13.32 -11.51
C LYS A 419 2.37 12.15 -10.59
N VAL A 420 2.42 12.43 -9.29
CA VAL A 420 2.59 11.42 -8.23
C VAL A 420 1.38 10.48 -8.19
N GLY A 421 0.23 10.96 -8.65
CA GLY A 421 -1.04 10.23 -8.66
C GLY A 421 -1.71 10.20 -7.29
N ASP A 422 -1.29 11.08 -6.37
CA ASP A 422 -1.93 11.25 -5.07
C ASP A 422 -2.82 12.49 -5.10
N VAL A 423 -4.06 12.35 -4.62
CA VAL A 423 -5.00 13.44 -4.39
C VAL A 423 -4.93 13.85 -2.92
N VAL A 424 -4.70 15.14 -2.68
CA VAL A 424 -4.55 15.71 -1.34
C VAL A 424 -5.53 16.87 -1.15
N LYS A 425 -6.04 17.02 0.07
CA LYS A 425 -6.78 18.20 0.50
C LYS A 425 -5.84 19.11 1.29
N ILE A 426 -5.92 20.41 1.06
CA ILE A 426 -5.17 21.38 1.87
C ILE A 426 -5.96 21.60 3.17
N ALA A 427 -5.49 21.02 4.27
CA ALA A 427 -6.14 21.17 5.58
C ALA A 427 -5.89 22.54 6.21
N GLY A 428 -4.83 23.23 5.78
CA GLY A 428 -4.40 24.51 6.30
C GLY A 428 -2.92 24.70 6.02
N PHE A 429 -2.24 25.48 6.86
CA PHE A 429 -0.82 25.79 6.69
C PHE A 429 -0.05 25.64 8.01
N HIS A 430 1.22 25.24 7.92
CA HIS A 430 2.19 25.34 9.00
C HIS A 430 3.21 26.42 8.59
N HIS A 431 3.13 27.57 9.26
CA HIS A 431 3.68 28.83 8.77
C HIS A 431 3.19 29.11 7.34
N SER A 432 4.05 29.03 6.33
CA SER A 432 3.68 29.21 4.92
C SER A 432 3.64 27.89 4.12
N SER A 433 4.02 26.75 4.73
CA SER A 433 3.99 25.45 4.05
C SER A 433 2.61 24.80 4.19
N PRO A 434 2.01 24.25 3.11
CA PRO A 434 0.71 23.59 3.19
C PRO A 434 0.72 22.36 4.09
N ARG A 435 -0.38 22.18 4.84
CA ARG A 435 -0.73 20.92 5.50
C ARG A 435 -1.58 20.08 4.57
N LEU A 436 -1.06 18.94 4.16
CA LEU A 436 -1.71 18.01 3.26
C LEU A 436 -2.46 16.93 4.05
N GLN A 437 -3.72 16.71 3.70
CA GLN A 437 -4.46 15.52 4.10
C GLN A 437 -4.55 14.60 2.89
N PHE A 438 -4.07 13.36 3.01
CA PHE A 438 -4.18 12.38 1.92
C PHE A 438 -5.66 11.98 1.73
N VAL A 439 -6.15 12.00 0.49
CA VAL A 439 -7.55 11.65 0.18
C VAL A 439 -7.64 10.30 -0.51
N THR A 440 -7.02 10.17 -1.69
CA THR A 440 -7.07 8.94 -2.51
C THR A 440 -5.93 8.95 -3.52
N ARG A 441 -5.71 7.82 -4.20
CA ARG A 441 -4.97 7.79 -5.46
C ARG A 441 -5.86 8.29 -6.59
N ALA A 442 -5.34 9.12 -7.48
CA ALA A 442 -6.02 9.51 -8.71
C ALA A 442 -6.08 8.30 -9.67
N PRO A 443 -7.20 8.09 -10.39
CA PRO A 443 -7.27 7.04 -11.39
C PRO A 443 -6.29 7.33 -12.54
N PRO A 444 -5.62 6.31 -13.10
CA PRO A 444 -4.76 6.46 -14.27
C PRO A 444 -5.46 7.09 -15.48
N PRO A 445 -4.74 7.78 -16.38
CA PRO A 445 -5.35 8.42 -17.54
C PRO A 445 -6.07 7.47 -18.50
N GLN A 446 -5.66 6.21 -18.60
CA GLN A 446 -6.35 5.20 -19.41
C GLN A 446 -7.71 4.78 -18.80
N GLU A 447 -8.00 5.22 -17.57
CA GLU A 447 -9.15 4.83 -16.76
C GLU A 447 -10.14 5.99 -16.57
N HIS A 448 -10.03 7.07 -17.37
CA HIS A 448 -11.07 8.11 -17.43
C HIS A 448 -12.41 7.48 -17.88
N GLY A 449 -13.39 7.46 -16.97
CA GLY A 449 -14.66 6.74 -17.13
C GLY A 449 -14.87 5.61 -16.12
N GLU A 450 -13.95 5.47 -15.15
CA GLU A 450 -14.09 4.53 -14.04
C GLU A 450 -15.36 4.81 -13.21
N VAL A 451 -16.11 3.74 -12.96
CA VAL A 451 -17.42 3.81 -12.28
C VAL A 451 -17.24 3.82 -10.76
N LEU A 452 -16.15 3.24 -10.24
CA LEU A 452 -15.87 3.10 -8.81
C LEU A 452 -14.56 3.82 -8.47
N THR A 453 -14.49 4.42 -7.28
CA THR A 453 -13.24 4.98 -6.74
C THR A 453 -12.88 4.28 -5.44
N GLU A 454 -11.58 4.22 -5.09
CA GLU A 454 -11.15 3.57 -3.84
C GLU A 454 -11.84 4.19 -2.62
N ARG A 455 -11.93 5.53 -2.58
CA ARG A 455 -12.64 6.28 -1.53
C ARG A 455 -14.09 5.84 -1.38
N ASP A 456 -14.82 5.75 -2.48
CA ASP A 456 -16.24 5.43 -2.45
C ASP A 456 -16.49 3.97 -2.01
N VAL A 457 -15.60 3.04 -2.43
CA VAL A 457 -15.64 1.63 -1.98
C VAL A 457 -15.32 1.54 -0.48
N MET A 458 -14.36 2.30 0.02
CA MET A 458 -14.06 2.38 1.46
C MET A 458 -15.27 2.89 2.24
N ALA A 459 -15.88 4.01 1.82
CA ALA A 459 -17.06 4.58 2.49
C ALA A 459 -18.27 3.64 2.47
N ALA A 460 -18.47 2.90 1.37
CA ALA A 460 -19.47 1.85 1.31
C ALA A 460 -19.18 0.76 2.36
N MET A 461 -17.93 0.33 2.50
CA MET A 461 -17.57 -0.72 3.46
C MET A 461 -17.61 -0.29 4.93
N ASP A 462 -17.38 1.00 5.23
CA ASP A 462 -17.64 1.55 6.56
C ASP A 462 -19.14 1.45 6.89
N THR A 463 -20.00 1.82 5.92
CA THR A 463 -21.45 1.65 6.04
C THR A 463 -21.83 0.17 6.21
N PHE A 464 -21.22 -0.73 5.47
CA PHE A 464 -21.44 -2.17 5.60
C PHE A 464 -21.08 -2.68 7.00
N GLN A 465 -19.92 -2.28 7.55
CA GLN A 465 -19.48 -2.66 8.88
C GLN A 465 -20.43 -2.13 9.96
N LEU A 466 -20.93 -0.90 9.83
CA LEU A 466 -21.95 -0.33 10.72
C LEU A 466 -23.27 -1.12 10.68
N MET A 467 -23.68 -1.58 9.49
CA MET A 467 -24.86 -2.41 9.32
C MET A 467 -24.69 -3.82 9.89
N LEU A 468 -23.46 -4.37 9.83
CA LEU A 468 -23.13 -5.69 10.36
C LEU A 468 -23.21 -5.75 11.89
N LYS A 469 -22.93 -4.65 12.59
CA LYS A 469 -22.95 -4.55 14.07
C LYS A 469 -22.16 -5.70 14.71
N ASP A 470 -22.75 -6.41 15.66
CA ASP A 470 -22.17 -7.58 16.35
C ASP A 470 -22.25 -8.88 15.51
N GLY A 471 -22.51 -8.78 14.20
CA GLY A 471 -22.56 -9.91 13.27
C GLY A 471 -21.18 -10.38 12.79
N GLY A 472 -20.12 -9.64 13.10
CA GLY A 472 -18.73 -9.94 12.74
C GLY A 472 -17.94 -8.67 12.36
N GLU A 473 -16.68 -8.88 12.02
CA GLU A 473 -15.78 -7.83 11.54
C GLU A 473 -15.47 -8.05 10.06
N VAL A 474 -15.42 -6.99 9.27
CA VAL A 474 -14.86 -7.00 7.91
C VAL A 474 -13.34 -7.09 8.04
N ILE A 475 -12.79 -8.19 7.55
CA ILE A 475 -11.35 -8.49 7.59
C ILE A 475 -10.62 -7.79 6.46
N GLU A 476 -11.20 -7.86 5.25
CA GLU A 476 -10.67 -7.28 4.02
C GLU A 476 -11.77 -7.21 2.95
N PHE A 477 -11.61 -6.33 1.96
CA PHE A 477 -12.53 -6.23 0.83
C PHE A 477 -11.87 -5.64 -0.42
N ALA A 478 -12.45 -5.96 -1.57
CA ALA A 478 -12.11 -5.34 -2.85
C ALA A 478 -13.30 -5.34 -3.80
N ALA A 479 -13.42 -4.29 -4.60
CA ALA A 479 -14.38 -4.19 -5.69
C ALA A 479 -13.77 -4.63 -7.02
N PHE A 480 -14.60 -5.14 -7.92
CA PHE A 480 -14.24 -5.38 -9.32
C PHE A 480 -15.46 -5.21 -10.22
N ILE A 481 -15.21 -4.99 -11.51
CA ILE A 481 -16.26 -4.88 -12.52
C ILE A 481 -16.05 -5.97 -13.57
N ILE A 482 -17.12 -6.66 -13.94
CA ILE A 482 -17.13 -7.66 -15.00
C ILE A 482 -18.01 -7.17 -16.14
N ASP A 483 -17.48 -7.20 -17.35
CA ASP A 483 -18.24 -6.94 -18.56
C ASP A 483 -19.19 -8.11 -18.86
N GLY A 484 -20.40 -7.80 -19.34
CA GLY A 484 -21.37 -8.81 -19.75
C GLY A 484 -20.96 -9.51 -21.05
N ASP A 485 -20.96 -10.85 -21.06
CA ASP A 485 -20.76 -11.65 -22.27
C ASP A 485 -21.89 -11.43 -23.29
N GLY A 486 -21.54 -11.51 -24.59
CA GLY A 486 -22.27 -10.93 -25.71
C GLY A 486 -23.74 -11.36 -25.91
N GLY A 487 -24.67 -10.49 -25.49
CA GLY A 487 -26.11 -10.50 -25.84
C GLY A 487 -26.78 -9.13 -25.64
N GLN A 488 -28.01 -8.95 -26.16
CA GLN A 488 -28.74 -7.66 -26.35
C GLN A 488 -29.00 -6.76 -25.12
N ARG A 489 -28.58 -7.14 -23.90
CA ARG A 489 -28.61 -6.29 -22.69
C ARG A 489 -27.32 -6.46 -21.87
N ARG A 490 -26.20 -5.96 -22.41
CA ARG A 490 -24.89 -5.92 -21.73
C ARG A 490 -24.88 -4.86 -20.63
N ARG A 491 -25.07 -5.27 -19.38
CA ARG A 491 -24.79 -4.42 -18.23
C ARG A 491 -23.51 -4.88 -17.56
N ARG A 492 -22.62 -3.94 -17.26
CA ARG A 492 -21.44 -4.21 -16.43
C ARG A 492 -21.90 -4.54 -15.02
N ARG A 493 -21.32 -5.56 -14.39
CA ARG A 493 -21.63 -5.95 -13.01
C ARG A 493 -20.52 -5.47 -12.10
N ALA A 494 -20.85 -4.59 -11.17
CA ALA A 494 -19.96 -4.15 -10.11
C ALA A 494 -20.19 -5.02 -8.87
N THR A 495 -19.13 -5.65 -8.37
CA THR A 495 -19.19 -6.55 -7.21
C THR A 495 -18.17 -6.11 -6.17
N ILE A 496 -18.57 -6.05 -4.90
CA ILE A 496 -17.66 -5.90 -3.75
C ILE A 496 -17.53 -7.27 -3.08
N ALA A 497 -16.34 -7.87 -3.18
CA ALA A 497 -15.99 -9.06 -2.43
C ALA A 497 -15.56 -8.68 -1.01
N VAL A 498 -16.14 -9.31 0.00
CA VAL A 498 -15.95 -9.00 1.42
C VAL A 498 -15.54 -10.27 2.18
N GLU A 499 -14.40 -10.24 2.83
CA GLU A 499 -13.98 -11.27 3.77
C GLU A 499 -14.33 -10.82 5.19
N VAL A 500 -14.93 -11.71 5.98
CA VAL A 500 -15.39 -11.43 7.35
C VAL A 500 -14.70 -12.34 8.36
N SER A 501 -14.73 -11.93 9.62
CA SER A 501 -14.08 -12.65 10.72
C SER A 501 -14.62 -14.08 10.85
N ASN A 502 -13.75 -15.00 11.29
CA ASN A 502 -14.16 -16.35 11.64
C ASN A 502 -15.28 -16.30 12.69
N GLY A 503 -16.35 -17.07 12.46
CA GLY A 503 -17.53 -17.06 13.33
C GLY A 503 -18.54 -15.94 13.03
N SER A 504 -18.32 -15.13 11.98
CA SER A 504 -19.33 -14.17 11.53
C SER A 504 -20.63 -14.87 11.14
N LYS A 505 -21.77 -14.24 11.49
CA LYS A 505 -23.11 -14.70 11.08
C LYS A 505 -23.32 -14.66 9.58
N LEU A 506 -22.48 -13.94 8.84
CA LEU A 506 -22.53 -13.89 7.37
C LEU A 506 -21.96 -15.12 6.69
N LEU A 507 -21.26 -15.99 7.44
CA LEU A 507 -20.80 -17.28 6.93
C LEU A 507 -21.94 -18.33 6.87
N ASP A 508 -23.12 -18.00 7.41
CA ASP A 508 -24.36 -18.79 7.34
C ASP A 508 -25.26 -18.23 6.21
N HIS A 509 -25.41 -19.00 5.13
CA HIS A 509 -26.05 -18.57 3.87
C HIS A 509 -27.55 -18.28 3.99
N GLU A 510 -28.29 -19.09 4.73
CA GLU A 510 -29.74 -18.93 4.89
C GLU A 510 -30.10 -17.58 5.53
N ARG A 511 -29.20 -17.06 6.37
CA ARG A 511 -29.39 -15.80 7.12
C ARG A 511 -28.73 -14.60 6.44
N SER A 512 -27.75 -14.81 5.57
CA SER A 512 -26.94 -13.72 4.99
C SER A 512 -27.59 -13.07 3.76
N ALA A 513 -28.32 -13.82 2.92
CA ALA A 513 -28.87 -13.28 1.66
C ALA A 513 -29.82 -12.08 1.85
N ALA A 514 -30.74 -12.15 2.82
CA ALA A 514 -31.65 -11.05 3.13
C ALA A 514 -30.92 -9.82 3.69
N PHE A 515 -29.85 -10.04 4.46
CA PHE A 515 -29.00 -8.96 4.97
C PHE A 515 -28.24 -8.29 3.82
N LEU A 516 -27.55 -9.05 2.98
CA LEU A 516 -26.78 -8.52 1.85
C LEU A 516 -27.67 -7.71 0.90
N ARG A 517 -28.87 -8.20 0.56
CA ARG A 517 -29.86 -7.45 -0.25
C ARG A 517 -30.24 -6.11 0.38
N ARG A 518 -30.43 -6.06 1.70
CA ARG A 518 -30.75 -4.82 2.43
C ARG A 518 -29.58 -3.83 2.44
N CYS A 519 -28.34 -4.30 2.31
CA CYS A 519 -27.17 -3.44 2.25
C CYS A 519 -27.01 -2.73 0.90
N ILE A 520 -27.49 -3.32 -0.21
CA ILE A 520 -27.23 -2.80 -1.58
C ILE A 520 -27.55 -1.31 -1.71
N ALA A 521 -28.76 -0.87 -1.34
CA ALA A 521 -29.17 0.53 -1.52
C ALA A 521 -28.34 1.52 -0.67
N PRO A 522 -28.12 1.30 0.65
CA PRO A 522 -27.17 2.10 1.43
C PRO A 522 -25.76 2.17 0.83
N LEU A 523 -25.24 1.05 0.33
CA LEU A 523 -23.91 1.00 -0.28
C LEU A 523 -23.85 1.77 -1.60
N GLU A 524 -24.84 1.61 -2.49
CA GLU A 524 -24.95 2.39 -3.72
C GLU A 524 -25.05 3.89 -3.44
N GLY A 525 -25.68 4.28 -2.31
CA GLY A 525 -25.74 5.66 -1.85
C GLY A 525 -24.39 6.28 -1.49
N CYS A 526 -23.40 5.46 -1.15
CA CYS A 526 -22.02 5.89 -0.87
C CYS A 526 -21.17 6.04 -2.14
N LEU A 527 -21.62 5.51 -3.28
CA LEU A 527 -20.88 5.52 -4.53
C LEU A 527 -21.02 6.85 -5.28
N GLY A 528 -19.94 7.32 -5.91
CA GLY A 528 -19.84 8.64 -6.53
C GLY A 528 -20.74 8.89 -7.75
N GLY A 529 -20.66 10.10 -8.29
CA GLY A 529 -21.51 10.56 -9.40
C GLY A 529 -21.39 9.70 -10.68
N ALA A 530 -20.19 9.19 -10.98
CA ALA A 530 -19.95 8.31 -12.13
C ALA A 530 -20.72 6.98 -12.03
N TYR A 531 -20.77 6.38 -10.84
CA TYR A 531 -21.57 5.19 -10.57
C TYR A 531 -23.06 5.48 -10.75
N ARG A 532 -23.57 6.53 -10.08
CA ARG A 532 -25.00 6.89 -10.13
C ARG A 532 -25.47 7.17 -11.56
N LEU A 533 -24.66 7.89 -12.34
CA LEU A 533 -24.95 8.13 -13.76
C LEU A 533 -24.99 6.81 -14.55
N SER A 534 -23.97 5.96 -14.39
CA SER A 534 -23.89 4.65 -15.06
C SER A 534 -25.03 3.70 -14.67
N ARG A 535 -25.55 3.82 -13.45
CA ARG A 535 -26.75 3.08 -13.00
C ARG A 535 -28.03 3.62 -13.63
N ALA A 536 -28.15 4.95 -13.74
CA ALA A 536 -29.31 5.61 -14.32
C ALA A 536 -29.42 5.40 -15.85
N THR A 537 -28.29 5.40 -16.56
CA THR A 537 -28.22 5.09 -18.01
C THR A 537 -28.39 3.60 -18.30
N GLY A 538 -28.26 2.75 -17.27
CA GLY A 538 -28.38 1.30 -17.38
C GLY A 538 -27.10 0.60 -17.86
N ASP A 539 -25.96 1.31 -17.89
CA ASP A 539 -24.64 0.76 -18.26
C ASP A 539 -24.09 -0.20 -17.20
N VAL A 540 -24.52 -0.02 -15.94
CA VAL A 540 -24.11 -0.83 -14.79
C VAL A 540 -25.35 -1.42 -14.09
N ALA A 541 -25.28 -2.70 -13.76
CA ALA A 541 -26.29 -3.42 -13.00
C ALA A 541 -26.29 -2.99 -11.51
N PRO A 542 -27.31 -3.33 -10.71
CA PRO A 542 -27.27 -3.13 -9.26
C PRO A 542 -25.99 -3.67 -8.63
N LEU A 543 -25.46 -2.96 -7.64
CA LEU A 543 -24.28 -3.40 -6.90
C LEU A 543 -24.49 -4.80 -6.32
N GLU A 544 -23.49 -5.65 -6.50
CA GLU A 544 -23.42 -6.97 -5.86
C GLU A 544 -22.45 -6.93 -4.68
N VAL A 545 -22.80 -7.62 -3.59
CA VAL A 545 -21.89 -7.86 -2.46
C VAL A 545 -21.74 -9.36 -2.29
N ALA A 546 -20.50 -9.84 -2.29
CA ALA A 546 -20.20 -11.26 -2.21
C ALA A 546 -19.31 -11.55 -1.00
N VAL A 547 -19.77 -12.39 -0.08
CA VAL A 547 -18.96 -12.88 1.03
C VAL A 547 -17.97 -13.92 0.49
N VAL A 548 -16.69 -13.74 0.78
CA VAL A 548 -15.64 -14.70 0.40
C VAL A 548 -15.15 -15.49 1.61
N ARG A 549 -14.55 -16.66 1.34
CA ARG A 549 -14.00 -17.52 2.39
C ARG A 549 -12.88 -16.81 3.16
N PRO A 550 -12.74 -17.04 4.48
CA PRO A 550 -11.56 -16.62 5.23
C PRO A 550 -10.25 -17.08 4.56
N GLY A 551 -9.25 -16.20 4.54
CA GLY A 551 -7.95 -16.41 3.87
C GLY A 551 -7.98 -16.21 2.36
N THR A 552 -9.05 -15.67 1.77
CA THR A 552 -9.11 -15.37 0.34
C THR A 552 -8.17 -14.23 -0.03
N PHE A 553 -8.17 -13.16 0.76
CA PHE A 553 -7.26 -12.04 0.53
C PHE A 553 -5.81 -12.39 0.87
N ASP A 554 -5.58 -13.39 1.71
CA ASP A 554 -4.24 -13.93 1.92
C ASP A 554 -3.69 -14.60 0.66
N ARG A 555 -4.50 -15.43 0.00
CA ARG A 555 -4.14 -16.03 -1.31
C ARG A 555 -3.96 -14.96 -2.40
N LEU A 556 -4.77 -13.89 -2.36
CA LEU A 556 -4.65 -12.76 -3.27
C LEU A 556 -3.31 -12.03 -3.10
N ALA A 557 -2.92 -11.77 -1.84
CA ALA A 557 -1.64 -11.17 -1.50
C ALA A 557 -0.47 -12.04 -1.96
N GLU A 558 -0.52 -13.34 -1.69
CA GLU A 558 0.50 -14.28 -2.15
C GLU A 558 0.60 -14.33 -3.68
N ALA A 559 -0.52 -14.32 -4.40
CA ALA A 559 -0.54 -14.30 -5.86
C ALA A 559 0.10 -13.01 -6.40
N ALA A 560 -0.17 -11.86 -5.78
CA ALA A 560 0.45 -10.60 -6.16
C ALA A 560 1.96 -10.56 -5.87
N ILE A 561 2.38 -11.09 -4.71
CA ILE A 561 3.80 -11.18 -4.34
C ILE A 561 4.54 -12.11 -5.31
N ARG A 562 4.05 -13.33 -5.55
CA ARG A 562 4.59 -14.25 -6.57
C ARG A 562 4.64 -13.61 -7.95
N GLY A 563 3.67 -12.76 -8.28
CA GLY A 563 3.59 -12.09 -9.58
C GLY A 563 4.53 -10.89 -9.75
N GLY A 564 5.07 -10.30 -8.68
CA GLY A 564 5.50 -8.91 -8.83
C GLY A 564 5.87 -8.13 -7.59
N ALA A 565 4.94 -8.17 -6.64
CA ALA A 565 4.80 -7.14 -5.66
C ALA A 565 5.76 -7.35 -4.47
N PRO A 566 6.54 -6.34 -4.07
CA PRO A 566 7.35 -6.46 -2.85
C PRO A 566 6.45 -6.64 -1.63
N ALA A 567 6.65 -7.70 -0.85
CA ALA A 567 5.83 -8.00 0.34
C ALA A 567 5.75 -6.82 1.34
N ASN A 568 6.87 -6.11 1.56
CA ASN A 568 6.92 -4.95 2.48
C ASN A 568 6.16 -3.71 2.00
N GLN A 569 5.77 -3.69 0.72
CA GLN A 569 5.01 -2.61 0.10
C GLN A 569 3.64 -3.05 -0.41
N TYR A 570 3.27 -4.30 -0.17
CA TYR A 570 1.99 -4.81 -0.58
C TYR A 570 0.88 -4.09 0.21
N LYS A 571 -0.05 -3.50 -0.54
CA LYS A 571 -1.28 -2.89 -0.05
C LYS A 571 -2.42 -3.65 -0.71
N PRO A 572 -3.37 -4.20 0.06
CA PRO A 572 -4.55 -4.84 -0.53
C PRO A 572 -5.28 -3.85 -1.45
N PRO A 573 -5.44 -4.18 -2.75
CA PRO A 573 -6.08 -3.28 -3.69
C PRO A 573 -7.58 -3.18 -3.40
N LYS A 574 -8.13 -1.97 -3.40
CA LYS A 574 -9.57 -1.75 -3.20
C LYS A 574 -10.39 -1.88 -4.46
N ILE A 575 -9.74 -1.77 -5.61
CA ILE A 575 -10.33 -2.05 -6.91
C ILE A 575 -9.40 -3.00 -7.66
N VAL A 576 -9.89 -4.20 -7.93
CA VAL A 576 -9.17 -5.26 -8.64
C VAL A 576 -9.59 -5.25 -10.10
N ARG A 577 -8.62 -5.03 -10.98
CA ARG A 577 -8.83 -4.96 -12.44
C ARG A 577 -8.24 -6.13 -13.19
N HIS A 578 -7.18 -6.73 -12.65
CA HIS A 578 -6.48 -7.80 -13.34
C HIS A 578 -7.30 -9.08 -13.34
N ARG A 579 -7.61 -9.62 -14.54
CA ARG A 579 -8.49 -10.79 -14.73
C ARG A 579 -8.15 -11.97 -13.82
N HIS A 580 -6.87 -12.37 -13.74
CA HIS A 580 -6.44 -13.47 -12.86
C HIS A 580 -6.77 -13.21 -11.37
N LEU A 581 -6.67 -11.96 -10.89
CA LEU A 581 -7.01 -11.62 -9.50
C LEU A 581 -8.53 -11.59 -9.30
N VAL A 582 -9.30 -11.15 -10.30
CA VAL A 582 -10.75 -11.27 -10.32
C VAL A 582 -11.17 -12.74 -10.28
N ASP A 583 -10.52 -13.63 -11.02
CA ASP A 583 -10.80 -15.07 -11.04
C ASP A 583 -10.56 -15.71 -9.65
N VAL A 584 -9.54 -15.28 -8.90
CA VAL A 584 -9.29 -15.72 -7.51
C VAL A 584 -10.45 -15.31 -6.59
N LEU A 585 -10.97 -14.08 -6.74
CA LEU A 585 -12.13 -13.61 -5.99
C LEU A 585 -13.40 -14.37 -6.40
N GLN A 586 -13.69 -14.47 -7.71
CA GLN A 586 -14.86 -15.16 -8.23
C GLN A 586 -14.88 -16.65 -7.88
N SER A 587 -13.76 -17.35 -7.98
CA SER A 587 -13.67 -18.77 -7.60
C SER A 587 -13.92 -18.97 -6.11
N SER A 588 -13.46 -18.05 -5.27
CA SER A 588 -13.73 -18.10 -3.83
C SER A 588 -15.20 -17.86 -3.50
N VAL A 589 -15.89 -17.00 -4.26
CA VAL A 589 -17.35 -16.80 -4.19
C VAL A 589 -18.10 -18.06 -4.63
N ARG A 590 -17.76 -18.65 -5.78
CA ARG A 590 -18.42 -19.87 -6.31
C ARG A 590 -18.26 -21.07 -5.37
N GLN A 591 -17.05 -21.31 -4.89
CA GLN A 591 -16.80 -22.42 -3.97
C GLN A 591 -17.50 -22.22 -2.62
N PHE A 592 -17.69 -20.98 -2.16
CA PHE A 592 -18.49 -20.69 -0.97
C PHE A 592 -19.97 -21.10 -1.18
N LEU A 593 -20.48 -21.03 -2.41
CA LEU A 593 -21.83 -21.48 -2.79
C LEU A 593 -21.89 -23.01 -3.03
N ASP A 594 -20.88 -23.62 -3.65
CA ASP A 594 -20.91 -25.04 -4.05
C ASP A 594 -20.82 -26.04 -2.87
N ARG A 595 -20.25 -25.64 -1.72
CA ARG A 595 -20.13 -26.56 -0.56
C ARG A 595 -21.47 -27.00 0.03
N GLU A 596 -22.56 -26.30 -0.28
CA GLU A 596 -23.94 -26.66 0.13
C GLU A 596 -24.74 -27.34 -1.00
N SER A 597 -24.22 -27.41 -2.22
CA SER A 597 -24.86 -28.19 -3.29
C SER A 597 -24.81 -29.71 -3.05
N ASN A 598 -23.97 -30.16 -2.10
CA ASN A 598 -23.96 -31.54 -1.59
C ASN A 598 -25.02 -31.82 -0.51
N SER A 599 -25.85 -30.85 -0.11
CA SER A 599 -27.01 -31.06 0.79
C SER A 599 -28.37 -31.07 0.08
N GLY A 600 -28.39 -31.25 -1.25
CA GLY A 600 -29.58 -31.73 -1.95
C GLY A 600 -30.80 -30.82 -1.95
N THR A 601 -30.63 -29.49 -1.96
CA THR A 601 -31.74 -28.54 -2.18
C THR A 601 -31.38 -27.47 -3.21
N ASP A 602 -32.34 -27.16 -4.06
CA ASP A 602 -32.23 -26.44 -5.33
C ASP A 602 -31.73 -24.98 -5.23
N LYS A 603 -30.85 -24.64 -6.19
CA LYS A 603 -30.59 -23.33 -6.84
C LYS A 603 -30.95 -22.05 -6.05
N VAL A 604 -29.92 -21.36 -5.55
CA VAL A 604 -30.01 -19.94 -5.15
C VAL A 604 -29.18 -19.08 -6.11
N PHE A 605 -29.84 -18.62 -7.18
CA PHE A 605 -29.41 -17.46 -7.96
C PHE A 605 -30.21 -16.23 -7.47
N ILE A 606 -29.55 -15.09 -7.30
CA ILE A 606 -30.22 -13.80 -7.07
C ILE A 606 -29.82 -12.83 -8.17
N SER A 607 -30.57 -12.87 -9.27
CA SER A 607 -30.93 -11.74 -10.11
C SER A 607 -31.88 -12.27 -11.19
N ASP A 608 -33.14 -11.83 -11.18
CA ASP A 608 -34.10 -12.12 -12.25
C ASP A 608 -33.63 -11.50 -13.57
N SER A 609 -32.88 -12.27 -14.37
CA SER A 609 -32.97 -12.25 -15.85
C SER A 609 -32.28 -13.48 -16.45
N ILE A 610 -33.13 -14.46 -16.79
CA ILE A 610 -32.94 -15.52 -17.80
C ILE A 610 -32.03 -16.70 -17.40
N LEU A 611 -32.64 -17.71 -16.80
CA LEU A 611 -32.30 -19.12 -17.04
C LEU A 611 -33.33 -19.69 -18.03
N ASN A 612 -32.88 -20.08 -19.21
CA ASN A 612 -33.53 -21.14 -19.98
C ASN A 612 -32.44 -22.08 -20.48
N PHE A 613 -32.15 -23.10 -19.68
CA PHE A 613 -31.57 -24.35 -20.16
C PHE A 613 -32.35 -25.47 -19.50
N GLN A 614 -33.30 -26.03 -20.26
CA GLN A 614 -33.87 -27.34 -19.97
C GLN A 614 -32.83 -28.40 -20.34
N HIS A 615 -32.52 -29.29 -19.40
CA HIS A 615 -31.79 -30.52 -19.66
C HIS A 615 -32.61 -31.44 -20.57
N TRP A 616 -32.00 -31.94 -21.64
CA TRP A 616 -32.39 -33.20 -22.29
C TRP A 616 -31.11 -34.03 -22.49
N GLY A 617 -31.09 -35.22 -21.89
CA GLY A 617 -29.96 -36.16 -21.95
C GLY A 617 -29.92 -36.98 -23.24
N GLY A 618 -28.78 -37.64 -23.48
CA GLY A 618 -28.64 -38.76 -24.43
C GLY A 618 -27.80 -38.54 -25.70
N PHE A 619 -26.89 -37.55 -25.72
CA PHE A 619 -25.99 -37.33 -26.85
C PHE A 619 -24.53 -37.18 -26.43
N SER A 620 -23.64 -37.83 -27.18
CA SER A 620 -22.19 -37.72 -27.02
C SER A 620 -21.59 -36.89 -28.16
N LEU A 621 -20.69 -35.98 -27.80
CA LEU A 621 -20.01 -35.06 -28.73
C LEU A 621 -18.60 -35.56 -29.04
N ARG A 622 -18.27 -35.66 -30.33
CA ARG A 622 -16.90 -35.97 -30.78
C ARG A 622 -16.42 -34.91 -31.76
N PHE A 623 -15.21 -34.42 -31.51
CA PHE A 623 -14.56 -33.38 -32.30
C PHE A 623 -13.58 -34.04 -33.26
N ASP A 624 -13.73 -33.82 -34.57
CA ASP A 624 -12.78 -34.30 -35.57
C ASP A 624 -11.77 -33.20 -35.91
N LEU A 625 -10.51 -33.45 -35.62
CA LEU A 625 -9.42 -32.46 -35.73
C LEU A 625 -8.95 -32.24 -37.18
N GLN A 626 -9.37 -33.05 -38.15
CA GLN A 626 -8.98 -32.85 -39.55
C GLN A 626 -9.97 -32.02 -40.37
N GLU A 627 -11.24 -31.95 -39.98
CA GLU A 627 -12.26 -31.16 -40.71
C GLU A 627 -12.82 -29.98 -39.90
N GLU A 628 -12.32 -29.72 -38.68
CA GLU A 628 -12.77 -28.65 -37.77
C GLU A 628 -14.30 -28.57 -37.62
N SER A 629 -14.98 -29.73 -37.60
CA SER A 629 -16.43 -29.80 -37.47
C SER A 629 -16.88 -30.62 -36.26
N LEU A 630 -18.01 -30.22 -35.68
CA LEU A 630 -18.59 -30.78 -34.46
C LEU A 630 -19.82 -31.60 -34.82
N THR A 631 -19.77 -32.93 -34.65
CA THR A 631 -20.89 -33.81 -35.01
C THR A 631 -21.50 -34.46 -33.75
N LEU A 632 -22.83 -34.41 -33.65
CA LEU A 632 -23.62 -34.89 -32.50
C LEU A 632 -24.10 -36.33 -32.75
N TYR A 633 -23.78 -37.27 -31.85
CA TYR A 633 -24.24 -38.66 -31.96
C TYR A 633 -25.27 -38.99 -30.88
N LYS A 634 -26.32 -39.73 -31.26
CA LYS A 634 -27.33 -40.26 -30.33
C LYS A 634 -26.88 -41.63 -29.83
N ASP A 635 -26.75 -41.80 -28.52
CA ASP A 635 -26.34 -43.08 -27.94
C ASP A 635 -27.49 -44.09 -28.09
N HIS A 636 -27.24 -45.20 -28.80
CA HIS A 636 -28.15 -46.35 -28.84
C HIS A 636 -27.72 -47.38 -27.79
N PRO A 637 -28.64 -47.89 -26.95
CA PRO A 637 -28.29 -48.86 -25.92
C PRO A 637 -28.12 -50.25 -26.52
N SER A 638 -27.01 -50.91 -26.19
CA SER A 638 -26.84 -52.36 -26.20
C SER A 638 -26.16 -52.79 -24.91
#